data_AF-A0A2S4PVE7-F1
#
_entry.id   AF-A0A2S4PVE7-F1
#
_cell.length_a   1.000
_cell.length_b   1.000
_cell.length_c   1.000
_cell.angle_alpha   90.00
_cell.angle_beta   90.00
_cell.angle_gamma   90.00
#
_symmetry.space_group_name_H-M   'P 1'
#
loop_
_entity.id
_entity.type
_entity.pdbx_description
1 polymer ?
#
loop_
_entity_poly.entity_id
_entity_poly.type
_entity_poly.pdbx_seq_one_letter_code
_entity_poly.pdbx_strand_id
1 'polypeptide(L)'
;MMQIVDVVTEMKNGHYIKCKRIDESAPEPSNIGQNDYGYECGHDLFSHEVVQTSAALAQSYDGGSKLYRKPYEGPLYRPELGYMIYPLSRERNQHHPARKPENTYFVVISPTGEIIDVIAELMHKDFIKCVRTTKVPPIIYSDNNLRFGYSCGIEFFEINHLRQTARLARARYLELSRRLNYPKSYSDVPRPFLHFAIMDLRFNVKYAAVETEKGIKPCEESIRGIETAPPEKDDFICGHNNVEFKNKKLLEVVEVACKALGTRSKRYPANYNGPAFSVHGPYVTMPIRDGKSITGQLLYDLELGYWKVKIPDGLSSPKSIPRASKGPGSDFHVIFDQMRQIVDVVAEMKNGHYIRCKRVDESTPEPSNIDQNDYGYECGHDLFSHEVVKRSADLALSYVGSNKLYLNLYQGPLYWPGNKYFIYPLSRDKNQHNPGKKPENTYFVVISPTREIIDVIAELVHGDFMKCVRTTKVPPNIESDDDLRLGYLCGPEFFEISHMRKTAKLAMARKLQQGKLVFPKLYGDVACPIKHFIVMDSKFNVKYAAVEIQKGKLKPCYETLRGIETAPPETDDFVCQHSNTKFKNKILLSLVDIACSALGSSTRKYPAEYNGPEFNVHGPYVTMPIRYEIGVQGPPTKFRIVMNTECMLAGVIA
;
A
#
# COMPACT_ATOMS: atom_id res chain seq x y z
N MET A 1 31.04 -36.33 4.73
CA MET A 1 29.92 -37.22 5.08
C MET A 1 28.65 -36.38 5.16
N MET A 2 27.62 -36.71 4.38
CA MET A 2 26.30 -36.11 4.55
C MET A 2 25.59 -36.87 5.68
N GLN A 3 25.25 -36.16 6.76
CA GLN A 3 24.49 -36.73 7.88
C GLN A 3 23.01 -36.46 7.63
N ILE A 4 22.20 -37.52 7.59
CA ILE A 4 20.74 -37.40 7.57
C ILE A 4 20.34 -36.91 8.96
N VAL A 5 19.74 -35.72 9.04
CA VAL A 5 19.37 -35.08 10.31
C VAL A 5 17.98 -35.51 10.77
N ASP A 6 17.02 -35.59 9.86
CA ASP A 6 15.63 -35.97 10.14
C ASP A 6 14.97 -36.58 8.89
N VAL A 7 13.96 -37.41 9.10
CA VAL A 7 13.00 -37.81 8.06
C VAL A 7 11.67 -37.12 8.38
N VAL A 8 11.01 -36.54 7.39
CA VAL A 8 9.72 -35.84 7.56
C VAL A 8 8.69 -36.39 6.58
N THR A 9 7.41 -36.30 6.94
CA THR A 9 6.27 -36.61 6.05
C THR A 9 5.25 -35.47 6.03
N GLU A 10 4.51 -35.34 4.94
CA GLU A 10 3.52 -34.28 4.72
C GLU A 10 2.15 -34.68 5.30
N MET A 11 1.59 -33.78 6.09
CA MET A 11 0.27 -33.88 6.71
C MET A 11 -0.81 -33.36 5.77
N LYS A 12 -2.07 -33.73 6.02
CA LYS A 12 -3.21 -33.33 5.17
C LYS A 12 -3.44 -31.82 5.03
N ASN A 13 -2.93 -31.02 5.97
CA ASN A 13 -2.98 -29.56 5.93
C ASN A 13 -1.76 -28.92 5.23
N GLY A 14 -0.89 -29.71 4.58
CA GLY A 14 0.30 -29.24 3.88
C GLY A 14 1.51 -28.95 4.78
N HIS A 15 1.40 -29.17 6.09
CA HIS A 15 2.53 -29.06 7.01
C HIS A 15 3.32 -30.37 7.08
N TYR A 16 4.53 -30.33 7.66
CA TYR A 16 5.40 -31.51 7.78
C TYR A 16 5.53 -31.94 9.25
N ILE A 17 5.61 -33.26 9.47
CA ILE A 17 5.86 -33.87 10.78
C ILE A 17 7.09 -34.77 10.72
N LYS A 18 7.93 -34.71 11.76
CA LYS A 18 9.13 -35.53 11.87
C LYS A 18 8.77 -36.98 12.17
N CYS A 19 9.38 -37.90 11.44
CA CYS A 19 9.30 -39.32 11.69
C CYS A 19 10.22 -39.69 12.85
N LYS A 20 9.74 -40.50 13.79
CA LYS A 20 10.56 -41.00 14.90
C LYS A 20 11.47 -42.13 14.40
N ARG A 21 12.76 -42.03 14.70
CA ARG A 21 13.72 -43.11 14.49
C ARG A 21 13.44 -44.27 15.45
N ILE A 22 13.44 -45.50 14.94
CA ILE A 22 13.07 -46.70 15.70
C ILE A 22 14.03 -46.92 16.88
N ASP A 23 15.31 -46.63 16.67
CA ASP A 23 16.41 -46.73 17.64
C ASP A 23 16.40 -45.59 18.68
N GLU A 24 15.65 -44.51 18.45
CA GLU A 24 15.44 -43.40 19.39
C GLU A 24 14.12 -43.56 20.16
N SER A 25 13.62 -44.79 20.29
CA SER A 25 12.56 -45.11 21.25
C SER A 25 13.11 -45.00 22.68
N ALA A 26 13.23 -43.75 23.15
CA ALA A 26 13.40 -43.48 24.57
C ALA A 26 12.34 -44.30 25.34
N PRO A 27 12.74 -45.00 26.42
CA PRO A 27 11.80 -45.78 27.22
C PRO A 27 10.61 -44.88 27.57
N GLU A 28 9.39 -45.42 27.45
CA GLU A 28 8.18 -44.67 27.80
C GLU A 28 8.41 -44.02 29.18
N PRO A 29 8.20 -42.70 29.31
CA PRO A 29 8.52 -42.00 30.55
C PRO A 29 7.82 -42.69 31.71
N SER A 30 8.61 -43.23 32.64
CA SER A 30 8.18 -44.09 33.73
C SER A 30 7.31 -43.31 34.71
N ASN A 31 5.97 -43.46 34.65
CA ASN A 31 4.98 -42.96 35.63
C ASN A 31 5.34 -41.61 36.30
N ILE A 32 5.90 -40.66 35.54
CA ILE A 32 6.11 -39.30 36.01
C ILE A 32 4.72 -38.67 36.10
N GLY A 33 4.43 -37.97 37.20
CA GLY A 33 3.11 -37.48 37.61
C GLY A 33 2.21 -37.10 36.43
N GLN A 34 1.00 -37.66 36.44
CA GLN A 34 0.04 -37.78 35.32
C GLN A 34 -0.32 -36.47 34.58
N ASN A 35 0.16 -35.31 35.02
CA ASN A 35 -0.30 -33.99 34.60
C ASN A 35 0.71 -33.13 33.82
N ASP A 36 2.00 -33.52 33.71
CA ASP A 36 3.06 -32.61 33.22
C ASP A 36 3.58 -32.87 31.79
N TYR A 37 2.86 -33.62 30.94
CA TYR A 37 3.30 -33.91 29.57
C TYR A 37 2.34 -33.39 28.49
N GLY A 38 2.90 -32.79 27.45
CA GLY A 38 2.22 -32.41 26.21
C GLY A 38 2.47 -33.39 25.06
N TYR A 39 1.94 -33.03 23.89
CA TYR A 39 2.11 -33.78 22.64
C TYR A 39 2.63 -32.86 21.54
N GLU A 40 3.79 -33.18 20.97
CA GLU A 40 4.41 -32.48 19.85
C GLU A 40 4.02 -33.17 18.54
N CYS A 41 3.21 -32.48 17.73
CA CYS A 41 2.70 -32.93 16.44
C CYS A 41 3.23 -32.01 15.34
N GLY A 42 4.42 -32.31 14.82
CA GLY A 42 5.07 -31.47 13.81
C GLY A 42 5.56 -30.15 14.39
N HIS A 43 4.88 -29.05 14.07
CA HIS A 43 5.18 -27.71 14.61
C HIS A 43 4.22 -27.29 15.71
N ASP A 44 3.18 -28.09 15.98
CA ASP A 44 2.20 -27.83 17.01
C ASP A 44 2.53 -28.58 18.31
N LEU A 45 2.33 -27.90 19.43
CA LEU A 45 2.45 -28.46 20.77
C LEU A 45 1.10 -28.36 21.49
N PHE A 46 0.57 -29.50 21.93
CA PHE A 46 -0.70 -29.61 22.64
C PHE A 46 -0.45 -29.87 24.12
N SER A 47 -1.03 -29.05 25.01
CA SER A 47 -0.95 -29.28 26.45
C SER A 47 -1.75 -30.53 26.85
N HIS A 48 -1.37 -31.14 27.98
CA HIS A 48 -2.14 -32.22 28.58
C HIS A 48 -3.63 -31.84 28.74
N GLU A 49 -3.87 -30.62 29.21
CA GLU A 49 -5.21 -30.08 29.46
C GLU A 49 -6.07 -30.01 28.18
N VAL A 50 -5.49 -29.60 27.04
CA VAL A 50 -6.22 -29.55 25.76
C VAL A 50 -6.63 -30.96 25.31
N VAL A 51 -5.73 -31.93 25.51
CA VAL A 51 -5.99 -33.33 25.17
C VAL A 51 -7.04 -33.94 26.11
N GLN A 52 -6.92 -33.69 27.42
CA GLN A 52 -7.91 -34.10 28.43
C GLN A 52 -9.29 -33.50 28.15
N THR A 53 -9.36 -32.19 27.87
CA THR A 53 -10.63 -31.51 27.55
C THR A 53 -11.27 -32.13 26.31
N SER A 54 -10.47 -32.38 25.27
CA SER A 54 -10.97 -33.01 24.04
C SER A 54 -11.46 -34.45 24.28
N ALA A 55 -10.75 -35.21 25.13
CA ALA A 55 -11.17 -36.56 25.50
C ALA A 55 -12.44 -36.57 26.35
N ALA A 56 -12.56 -35.67 27.33
CA ALA A 56 -13.76 -35.50 28.14
C ALA A 56 -14.96 -35.10 27.29
N LEU A 57 -14.78 -34.18 26.33
CA LEU A 57 -15.81 -33.83 25.35
C LEU A 57 -16.24 -35.06 24.55
N ALA A 58 -15.29 -35.85 24.03
CA ALA A 58 -15.58 -37.07 23.28
C ALA A 58 -16.41 -38.09 24.08
N GLN A 59 -16.16 -38.19 25.39
CA GLN A 59 -16.94 -39.04 26.31
C GLN A 59 -18.34 -38.47 26.58
N SER A 60 -18.47 -37.15 26.76
CA SER A 60 -19.76 -36.51 27.07
C SER A 60 -20.82 -36.64 25.97
N TYR A 61 -20.40 -36.94 24.73
CA TYR A 61 -21.29 -37.23 23.62
C TYR A 61 -21.82 -38.67 23.70
N ASP A 62 -22.63 -38.96 24.72
CA ASP A 62 -23.37 -40.22 24.84
C ASP A 62 -24.55 -40.24 23.85
N GLY A 63 -24.28 -40.75 22.64
CA GLY A 63 -25.30 -41.32 21.75
C GLY A 63 -25.97 -40.40 20.72
N GLY A 64 -25.99 -39.07 20.89
CA GLY A 64 -26.74 -38.17 20.00
C GLY A 64 -26.03 -37.73 18.71
N SER A 65 -24.70 -37.60 18.72
CA SER A 65 -23.93 -37.01 17.60
C SER A 65 -22.80 -37.95 17.16
N LYS A 66 -23.11 -38.90 16.28
CA LYS A 66 -22.12 -39.81 15.63
C LYS A 66 -21.09 -39.08 14.75
N LEU A 67 -21.19 -37.76 14.60
CA LEU A 67 -20.41 -36.99 13.63
C LEU A 67 -18.92 -36.87 13.99
N TYR A 68 -18.57 -36.94 15.28
CA TYR A 68 -17.23 -36.60 15.74
C TYR A 68 -16.45 -37.76 16.35
N ARG A 69 -17.12 -38.73 16.98
CA ARG A 69 -16.48 -39.92 17.54
C ARG A 69 -16.47 -41.02 16.48
N LYS A 70 -15.30 -41.32 15.92
CA LYS A 70 -15.14 -42.36 14.90
C LYS A 70 -14.25 -43.49 15.41
N PRO A 71 -14.54 -44.76 15.09
CA PRO A 71 -13.59 -45.84 15.26
C PRO A 71 -12.27 -45.49 14.57
N TYR A 72 -11.15 -45.81 15.21
CA TYR A 72 -9.85 -45.68 14.58
C TYR A 72 -9.70 -46.76 13.50
N GLU A 73 -9.51 -46.33 12.25
CA GLU A 73 -9.23 -47.18 11.11
C GLU A 73 -7.82 -46.84 10.61
N GLY A 74 -6.83 -47.66 10.95
CA GLY A 74 -5.46 -47.46 10.50
C GLY A 74 -4.46 -48.46 11.10
N PRO A 75 -3.19 -48.41 10.67
CA PRO A 75 -2.20 -49.41 11.05
C PRO A 75 -1.54 -49.16 12.42
N LEU A 76 -1.77 -48.01 13.09
CA LEU A 76 -1.09 -47.69 14.35
C LEU A 76 -1.58 -48.53 15.53
N TYR A 77 -2.80 -49.03 15.47
CA TYR A 77 -3.45 -49.81 16.52
C TYR A 77 -4.21 -50.98 15.92
N ARG A 78 -4.27 -52.06 16.69
CA ARG A 78 -5.06 -53.25 16.33
C ARG A 78 -6.56 -52.93 16.41
N PRO A 79 -7.37 -53.27 15.39
CA PRO A 79 -8.81 -52.98 15.37
C PRO A 79 -9.57 -53.57 16.57
N GLU A 80 -9.09 -54.70 17.11
CA GLU A 80 -9.71 -55.41 18.24
C GLU A 80 -9.69 -54.60 19.54
N LEU A 81 -8.85 -53.57 19.63
CA LEU A 81 -8.76 -52.69 20.81
C LEU A 81 -9.94 -51.71 20.90
N GLY A 82 -10.73 -51.56 19.82
CA GLY A 82 -11.92 -50.71 19.82
C GLY A 82 -11.63 -49.22 20.06
N TYR A 83 -10.42 -48.76 19.74
CA TYR A 83 -10.04 -47.36 19.94
C TYR A 83 -10.85 -46.42 19.05
N MET A 84 -11.15 -45.25 19.60
CA MET A 84 -11.89 -44.18 18.94
C MET A 84 -10.99 -42.96 18.77
N ILE A 85 -11.22 -42.18 17.72
CA ILE A 85 -10.57 -40.89 17.51
C ILE A 85 -11.56 -39.74 17.63
N TYR A 86 -11.09 -38.63 18.20
CA TYR A 86 -11.85 -37.39 18.32
C TYR A 86 -10.98 -36.19 17.92
N PRO A 87 -11.50 -35.20 17.16
CA PRO A 87 -10.72 -34.05 16.72
C PRO A 87 -10.17 -33.23 17.90
N LEU A 88 -8.90 -32.83 17.84
CA LEU A 88 -8.32 -31.87 18.80
C LEU A 88 -8.66 -30.44 18.39
N SER A 89 -9.17 -29.64 19.34
CA SER A 89 -9.40 -28.21 19.18
C SER A 89 -8.69 -27.43 20.29
N ARG A 90 -7.95 -26.36 19.93
CA ARG A 90 -7.38 -25.42 20.92
C ARG A 90 -8.44 -24.50 21.52
N GLU A 91 -9.52 -24.24 20.78
CA GLU A 91 -10.59 -23.36 21.25
C GLU A 91 -11.59 -24.21 22.04
N ARG A 92 -11.75 -23.91 23.33
CA ARG A 92 -12.64 -24.64 24.26
C ARG A 92 -14.11 -24.72 23.81
N ASN A 93 -14.55 -23.95 22.80
CA ASN A 93 -15.98 -23.67 22.59
C ASN A 93 -16.54 -23.78 21.15
N GLN A 94 -15.85 -24.34 20.15
CA GLN A 94 -16.33 -24.26 18.75
C GLN A 94 -16.52 -25.60 18.00
N HIS A 95 -17.03 -26.64 18.65
CA HIS A 95 -17.62 -27.77 17.92
C HIS A 95 -19.10 -27.49 17.65
N HIS A 96 -19.38 -26.65 16.66
CA HIS A 96 -20.74 -26.46 16.18
C HIS A 96 -21.27 -27.77 15.57
N PRO A 97 -22.45 -28.27 15.99
CA PRO A 97 -22.97 -29.56 15.53
C PRO A 97 -23.22 -29.64 14.02
N ALA A 98 -23.30 -28.50 13.33
CA ALA A 98 -23.58 -28.42 11.91
C ALA A 98 -22.34 -28.49 10.99
N ARG A 99 -21.10 -28.44 11.51
CA ARG A 99 -19.89 -28.41 10.67
C ARG A 99 -18.80 -29.34 11.17
N LYS A 100 -18.46 -30.32 10.34
CA LYS A 100 -17.29 -31.18 10.55
C LYS A 100 -16.01 -30.33 10.47
N PRO A 101 -15.25 -30.16 11.58
CA PRO A 101 -14.02 -29.40 11.53
C PRO A 101 -13.01 -30.16 10.67
N GLU A 102 -12.35 -29.46 9.76
CA GLU A 102 -11.17 -29.95 9.04
C GLU A 102 -9.97 -29.91 10.00
N ASN A 103 -10.00 -30.82 10.98
CA ASN A 103 -8.91 -30.97 11.94
C ASN A 103 -7.95 -32.05 11.44
N THR A 104 -6.66 -31.72 11.46
CA THR A 104 -5.57 -32.65 11.13
C THR A 104 -5.10 -33.46 12.33
N TYR A 105 -5.48 -33.09 13.55
CA TYR A 105 -5.02 -33.73 14.79
C TYR A 105 -6.19 -34.35 15.54
N PHE A 106 -5.95 -35.53 16.10
CA PHE A 106 -6.96 -36.32 16.81
C PHE A 106 -6.40 -36.88 18.10
N VAL A 107 -7.21 -36.88 19.16
CA VAL A 107 -6.94 -37.67 20.36
C VAL A 107 -7.49 -39.09 20.16
N VAL A 108 -6.69 -40.09 20.53
CA VAL A 108 -7.04 -41.51 20.51
C VAL A 108 -7.50 -41.92 21.90
N ILE A 109 -8.68 -42.50 22.00
CA ILE A 109 -9.35 -42.80 23.27
C ILE A 109 -9.75 -44.28 23.28
N SER A 110 -9.53 -44.96 24.39
CA SER A 110 -9.97 -46.35 24.60
C SER A 110 -11.50 -46.44 24.71
N PRO A 111 -12.08 -47.66 24.63
CA PRO A 111 -13.49 -47.88 24.94
C PRO A 111 -13.90 -47.39 26.33
N THR A 112 -12.98 -47.46 27.30
CA THR A 112 -13.18 -47.01 28.69
C THR A 112 -13.02 -45.49 28.86
N GLY A 113 -12.63 -44.77 27.80
CA GLY A 113 -12.43 -43.32 27.85
C GLY A 113 -11.00 -42.87 28.13
N GLU A 114 -10.05 -43.79 28.31
CA GLU A 114 -8.66 -43.45 28.61
C GLU A 114 -7.95 -42.88 27.38
N ILE A 115 -7.12 -41.84 27.58
CA ILE A 115 -6.32 -41.24 26.52
C ILE A 115 -5.16 -42.17 26.19
N ILE A 116 -5.17 -42.71 24.98
CA ILE A 116 -4.11 -43.58 24.47
C ILE A 116 -2.97 -42.75 23.89
N ASP A 117 -3.28 -41.83 22.97
CA ASP A 117 -2.28 -41.04 22.25
C ASP A 117 -2.89 -39.81 21.55
N VAL A 118 -2.05 -39.01 20.91
CA VAL A 118 -2.44 -38.00 19.92
C VAL A 118 -1.84 -38.37 18.57
N ILE A 119 -2.66 -38.31 17.52
CA ILE A 119 -2.26 -38.66 16.15
C ILE A 119 -2.54 -37.51 15.18
N ALA A 120 -1.76 -37.43 14.11
CA ALA A 120 -1.96 -36.50 13.00
C ALA A 120 -2.35 -37.25 11.71
N GLU A 121 -3.34 -36.73 10.97
CA GLU A 121 -3.79 -37.27 9.68
C GLU A 121 -2.87 -36.79 8.54
N LEU A 122 -2.37 -37.76 7.76
CA LEU A 122 -1.52 -37.56 6.60
C LEU A 122 -2.35 -37.40 5.32
N MET A 123 -1.70 -36.95 4.24
CA MET A 123 -2.34 -36.71 2.92
C MET A 123 -3.18 -37.90 2.40
N HIS A 124 -2.76 -39.14 2.71
CA HIS A 124 -3.41 -40.37 2.24
C HIS A 124 -4.41 -40.97 3.24
N LYS A 125 -4.91 -40.18 4.21
CA LYS A 125 -5.75 -40.64 5.33
C LYS A 125 -5.06 -41.66 6.25
N ASP A 126 -3.75 -41.77 6.16
CA ASP A 126 -2.93 -42.46 7.16
C ASP A 126 -2.76 -41.58 8.39
N PHE A 127 -2.23 -42.17 9.46
CA PHE A 127 -1.99 -41.47 10.71
C PHE A 127 -0.56 -41.69 11.20
N ILE A 128 -0.02 -40.68 11.87
CA ILE A 128 1.26 -40.77 12.59
C ILE A 128 1.06 -40.35 14.04
N LYS A 129 1.76 -41.02 14.97
CA LYS A 129 1.75 -40.66 16.39
C LYS A 129 2.52 -39.37 16.64
N CYS A 130 1.97 -38.52 17.48
CA CYS A 130 2.69 -37.38 18.01
C CYS A 130 3.64 -37.81 19.13
N VAL A 131 4.67 -37.00 19.36
CA VAL A 131 5.68 -37.31 20.38
C VAL A 131 5.21 -36.75 21.71
N ARG A 132 4.99 -37.61 22.72
CA ARG A 132 4.82 -37.16 24.11
C ARG A 132 6.07 -36.41 24.56
N THR A 133 5.89 -35.24 25.15
CA THR A 133 7.00 -34.35 25.49
C THR A 133 6.75 -33.65 26.81
N THR A 134 7.79 -33.48 27.63
CA THR A 134 7.75 -32.63 28.83
C THR A 134 8.04 -31.17 28.50
N LYS A 135 8.23 -30.84 27.21
CA LYS A 135 8.25 -29.45 26.76
C LYS A 135 6.92 -28.84 27.17
N VAL A 136 6.98 -27.94 28.15
CA VAL A 136 5.85 -27.09 28.50
C VAL A 136 5.52 -26.32 27.22
N PRO A 137 4.27 -26.44 26.68
CA PRO A 137 3.82 -25.54 25.64
C PRO A 137 4.20 -24.14 26.07
N PRO A 138 4.82 -23.31 25.21
CA PRO A 138 5.16 -21.94 25.59
C PRO A 138 3.90 -21.36 26.24
N ILE A 139 3.98 -21.06 27.55
CA ILE A 139 2.80 -20.84 28.39
C ILE A 139 2.02 -19.74 27.71
N ILE A 140 0.94 -20.11 27.02
CA ILE A 140 -0.04 -19.16 26.52
C ILE A 140 -0.81 -18.83 27.79
N TYR A 141 -0.26 -17.92 28.59
CA TYR A 141 -1.02 -17.31 29.68
C TYR A 141 -2.35 -16.90 29.05
N SER A 142 -3.43 -17.48 29.59
CA SER A 142 -4.83 -17.14 29.31
C SER A 142 -5.11 -15.75 29.85
N ASP A 143 -4.34 -14.79 29.36
CA ASP A 143 -4.27 -13.42 29.83
C ASP A 143 -3.86 -12.61 28.61
N ASN A 144 -4.84 -12.16 27.83
CA ASN A 144 -4.76 -11.06 26.86
C ASN A 144 -3.48 -10.91 25.98
N ASN A 145 -2.71 -11.98 25.75
CA ASN A 145 -1.38 -11.89 25.16
C ASN A 145 -1.47 -11.81 23.64
N LEU A 146 -1.59 -10.56 23.21
CA LEU A 146 -1.25 -9.97 21.92
C LEU A 146 -0.48 -10.93 20.99
N ARG A 147 -1.21 -11.56 20.07
CA ARG A 147 -0.57 -12.21 18.91
C ARG A 147 0.18 -11.14 18.14
N PHE A 148 1.50 -11.15 18.23
CA PHE A 148 2.36 -10.23 17.48
C PHE A 148 2.36 -10.60 15.99
N GLY A 149 1.96 -9.67 15.14
CA GLY A 149 1.82 -9.90 13.71
C GLY A 149 1.25 -8.70 12.97
N TYR A 150 0.81 -8.93 11.74
CA TYR A 150 0.17 -7.91 10.91
C TYR A 150 -1.25 -8.37 10.56
N SER A 151 -2.23 -7.50 10.75
CA SER A 151 -3.62 -7.70 10.33
C SER A 151 -3.86 -6.92 9.05
N CYS A 152 -4.14 -7.65 7.97
CA CYS A 152 -4.51 -7.11 6.67
C CYS A 152 -5.99 -7.41 6.42
N GLY A 153 -6.89 -6.53 6.89
CA GLY A 153 -8.33 -6.78 6.81
C GLY A 153 -8.76 -7.93 7.73
N ILE A 154 -9.15 -9.07 7.16
CA ILE A 154 -9.48 -10.29 7.93
C ILE A 154 -8.31 -11.26 8.07
N GLU A 155 -7.22 -11.01 7.36
CA GLU A 155 -6.06 -11.89 7.34
C GLU A 155 -5.08 -11.47 8.43
N PHE A 156 -4.57 -12.44 9.18
CA PHE A 156 -3.58 -12.19 10.22
C PHE A 156 -2.30 -12.96 9.93
N PHE A 157 -1.20 -12.23 9.80
CA PHE A 157 0.14 -12.75 9.51
C PHE A 157 0.98 -12.72 10.78
N GLU A 158 1.20 -13.89 11.38
CA GLU A 158 2.04 -14.01 12.58
C GLU A 158 3.49 -13.58 12.30
N ILE A 159 4.11 -12.82 13.21
CA ILE A 159 5.46 -12.27 13.00
C ILE A 159 6.52 -13.36 12.80
N ASN A 160 6.37 -14.50 13.48
CA ASN A 160 7.28 -15.66 13.34
C ASN A 160 7.17 -16.25 11.93
N HIS A 161 5.95 -16.31 11.40
CA HIS A 161 5.68 -16.79 10.07
C HIS A 161 6.27 -15.85 9.01
N LEU A 162 6.10 -14.54 9.16
CA LEU A 162 6.72 -13.56 8.27
C LEU A 162 8.26 -13.64 8.29
N ARG A 163 8.87 -13.86 9.46
CA ARG A 163 10.32 -14.10 9.59
C ARG A 163 10.75 -15.38 8.87
N GLN A 164 9.95 -16.44 8.94
CA GLN A 164 10.23 -17.68 8.21
C GLN A 164 10.12 -17.48 6.70
N THR A 165 9.06 -16.82 6.22
CA THR A 165 8.88 -16.45 4.82
C THR A 165 10.04 -15.58 4.32
N ALA A 166 10.49 -14.62 5.13
CA ALA A 166 11.67 -13.80 4.84
C ALA A 166 12.94 -14.66 4.69
N ARG A 167 13.15 -15.64 5.59
CA ARG A 167 14.28 -16.57 5.50
C ARG A 167 14.21 -17.44 4.25
N LEU A 168 13.03 -17.95 3.89
CA LEU A 168 12.81 -18.74 2.68
C LEU A 168 13.02 -17.91 1.41
N ALA A 169 12.47 -16.70 1.36
CA ALA A 169 12.69 -15.76 0.26
C ALA A 169 14.18 -15.40 0.11
N ARG A 170 14.89 -15.18 1.24
CA ARG A 170 16.33 -14.97 1.25
C ARG A 170 17.09 -16.20 0.76
N ALA A 171 16.74 -17.40 1.22
CA ALA A 171 17.35 -18.64 0.80
C ALA A 171 17.15 -18.87 -0.70
N ARG A 172 15.92 -18.69 -1.20
CA ARG A 172 15.59 -18.78 -2.62
C ARG A 172 16.27 -17.70 -3.46
N TYR A 173 16.43 -16.48 -2.95
CA TYR A 173 17.20 -15.44 -3.62
C TYR A 173 18.69 -15.81 -3.69
N LEU A 174 19.28 -16.30 -2.59
CA LEU A 174 20.66 -16.76 -2.57
C LEU A 174 20.85 -18.00 -3.46
N GLU A 175 19.85 -18.87 -3.52
CA GLU A 175 19.83 -20.04 -4.38
C GLU A 175 19.64 -19.65 -5.84
N LEU A 176 18.76 -18.70 -6.17
CA LEU A 176 18.65 -18.12 -7.50
C LEU A 176 19.93 -17.39 -7.89
N SER A 177 20.60 -16.71 -6.95
CA SER A 177 21.91 -16.11 -7.16
C SER A 177 23.01 -17.16 -7.35
N ARG A 178 22.79 -18.41 -6.88
CA ARG A 178 23.67 -19.57 -7.10
C ARG A 178 23.33 -20.35 -8.38
N ARG A 179 22.03 -20.48 -8.73
CA ARG A 179 21.51 -21.22 -9.89
C ARG A 179 21.52 -20.38 -11.17
N LEU A 180 21.34 -19.07 -11.06
CA LEU A 180 21.94 -18.13 -12.00
C LEU A 180 23.45 -18.32 -11.80
N ASN A 181 24.04 -19.21 -12.60
CA ASN A 181 25.46 -19.53 -12.60
C ASN A 181 26.29 -18.30 -13.01
N TYR A 182 26.36 -17.31 -12.13
CA TYR A 182 27.37 -16.27 -12.10
C TYR A 182 28.09 -16.36 -10.75
N PRO A 183 29.37 -16.80 -10.71
CA PRO A 183 30.20 -17.29 -11.81
C PRO A 183 30.51 -18.79 -11.68
N LYS A 184 30.27 -19.53 -12.78
CA LYS A 184 31.20 -20.58 -13.18
C LYS A 184 32.62 -20.00 -13.14
N SER A 185 33.61 -20.78 -12.72
CA SER A 185 35.03 -20.46 -12.87
C SER A 185 35.33 -20.06 -14.32
N TYR A 186 35.24 -18.77 -14.61
CA TYR A 186 35.84 -18.13 -15.76
C TYR A 186 37.20 -17.67 -15.25
N SER A 187 38.24 -18.42 -15.57
CA SER A 187 39.63 -17.97 -15.40
C SER A 187 39.95 -16.74 -16.24
N ASP A 188 39.05 -16.32 -17.15
CA ASP A 188 39.38 -15.35 -18.20
C ASP A 188 38.36 -14.21 -18.39
N VAL A 189 37.42 -13.97 -17.46
CA VAL A 189 36.54 -12.79 -17.54
C VAL A 189 36.84 -11.83 -16.37
N PRO A 190 37.39 -10.62 -16.66
CA PRO A 190 37.77 -9.65 -15.64
C PRO A 190 36.60 -9.26 -14.74
N ARG A 191 36.81 -9.21 -13.42
CA ARG A 191 35.85 -8.60 -12.49
C ARG A 191 35.56 -7.17 -12.97
N PRO A 192 34.29 -6.70 -12.95
CA PRO A 192 34.01 -5.30 -13.22
C PRO A 192 34.79 -4.47 -12.21
N PHE A 193 35.65 -3.60 -12.72
CA PHE A 193 36.49 -2.77 -11.87
C PHE A 193 35.62 -1.90 -10.96
N LEU A 194 35.98 -1.83 -9.68
CA LEU A 194 35.34 -0.93 -8.74
C LEU A 194 35.95 0.46 -8.88
N HIS A 195 35.13 1.47 -9.14
CA HIS A 195 35.59 2.84 -9.24
C HIS A 195 35.33 3.60 -7.94
N PHE A 196 36.23 4.51 -7.60
CA PHE A 196 36.19 5.31 -6.39
C PHE A 196 36.44 6.78 -6.72
N ALA A 197 35.70 7.68 -6.06
CA ALA A 197 36.06 9.08 -5.94
C ALA A 197 36.99 9.22 -4.75
N ILE A 198 38.19 9.76 -4.98
CA ILE A 198 39.15 10.10 -3.95
C ILE A 198 39.05 11.58 -3.69
N MET A 199 38.81 11.93 -2.43
CA MET A 199 38.58 13.29 -1.99
C MET A 199 39.56 13.64 -0.87
N ASP A 200 39.90 14.91 -0.76
CA ASP A 200 40.57 15.41 0.45
C ASP A 200 39.60 15.48 1.65
N LEU A 201 40.12 15.82 2.83
CA LEU A 201 39.28 15.95 4.04
C LEU A 201 38.25 17.10 3.96
N ARG A 202 38.37 17.98 2.96
CA ARG A 202 37.40 19.04 2.66
C ARG A 202 36.43 18.64 1.55
N PHE A 203 36.43 17.36 1.16
CA PHE A 203 35.57 16.78 0.12
C PHE A 203 35.80 17.33 -1.28
N ASN A 204 36.95 17.95 -1.55
CA ASN A 204 37.31 18.30 -2.92
C ASN A 204 37.76 17.03 -3.63
N VAL A 205 37.16 16.75 -4.79
CA VAL A 205 37.58 15.63 -5.64
C VAL A 205 39.01 15.88 -6.08
N LYS A 206 39.90 14.94 -5.77
CA LYS A 206 41.29 14.97 -6.23
C LYS A 206 41.49 14.03 -7.40
N TYR A 207 40.93 12.83 -7.32
CA TYR A 207 41.07 11.83 -8.38
C TYR A 207 39.80 10.97 -8.46
N ALA A 208 39.49 10.47 -9.64
CA ALA A 208 38.81 9.18 -9.76
C ALA A 208 39.86 8.08 -9.74
N ALA A 209 39.53 6.91 -9.20
CA ALA A 209 40.42 5.75 -9.23
C ALA A 209 39.65 4.47 -9.50
N VAL A 210 40.39 3.46 -9.94
CA VAL A 210 39.90 2.14 -10.30
C VAL A 210 40.66 1.09 -9.49
N GLU A 211 39.94 0.22 -8.80
CA GLU A 211 40.53 -0.91 -8.08
C GLU A 211 40.80 -2.04 -9.06
N THR A 212 42.08 -2.36 -9.21
CA THR A 212 42.60 -3.44 -10.05
C THR A 212 43.13 -4.57 -9.16
N GLU A 213 43.47 -5.71 -9.75
CA GLU A 213 44.12 -6.81 -9.02
C GLU A 213 45.45 -6.39 -8.36
N LYS A 214 46.09 -5.33 -8.87
CA LYS A 214 47.33 -4.76 -8.32
C LYS A 214 47.07 -3.63 -7.30
N GLY A 215 45.83 -3.43 -6.89
CA GLY A 215 45.39 -2.34 -6.00
C GLY A 215 44.72 -1.18 -6.72
N ILE A 216 44.48 -0.10 -5.98
CA ILE A 216 43.79 1.11 -6.47
C ILE A 216 44.75 1.94 -7.32
N LYS A 217 44.36 2.22 -8.57
CA LYS A 217 45.10 3.10 -9.48
C LYS A 217 44.29 4.35 -9.81
N PRO A 218 44.91 5.55 -9.81
CA PRO A 218 44.24 6.76 -10.27
C PRO A 218 43.85 6.62 -11.74
N CYS A 219 42.72 7.23 -12.08
CA CYS A 219 42.30 7.46 -13.44
C CYS A 219 42.99 8.73 -13.97
N GLU A 220 43.21 8.79 -15.28
CA GLU A 220 43.87 9.93 -15.90
C GLU A 220 42.88 11.09 -15.99
N GLU A 221 43.34 12.30 -15.67
CA GLU A 221 42.57 13.52 -15.93
C GLU A 221 42.39 13.66 -17.45
N SER A 222 41.19 13.98 -17.91
CA SER A 222 40.93 14.21 -19.34
C SER A 222 41.66 15.48 -19.77
N ILE A 223 42.86 15.35 -20.34
CA ILE A 223 43.66 16.47 -20.83
C ILE A 223 42.99 17.05 -22.10
N ARG A 224 41.95 17.87 -21.92
CA ARG A 224 41.42 18.73 -22.98
C ARG A 224 41.86 20.17 -22.75
N GLY A 225 43.12 20.45 -23.06
CA GLY A 225 43.62 21.78 -23.44
C GLY A 225 44.27 22.60 -22.32
N ILE A 226 45.61 22.58 -22.31
CA ILE A 226 46.58 23.66 -22.05
C ILE A 226 46.35 24.57 -20.81
N GLU A 227 47.32 24.47 -19.89
CA GLU A 227 47.80 25.43 -18.88
C GLU A 227 46.82 26.45 -18.28
N THR A 228 46.53 26.29 -16.98
CA THR A 228 45.96 27.25 -15.99
C THR A 228 44.47 27.17 -15.61
N ALA A 229 43.70 26.16 -16.01
CA ALA A 229 42.36 25.95 -15.44
C ALA A 229 42.42 25.38 -14.00
N PRO A 230 41.59 25.86 -13.05
CA PRO A 230 41.49 25.26 -11.73
C PRO A 230 40.99 23.81 -11.82
N PRO A 231 41.55 22.86 -11.04
CA PRO A 231 41.35 21.41 -11.18
C PRO A 231 39.91 20.90 -10.92
N GLU A 232 38.96 21.78 -10.63
CA GLU A 232 37.61 21.42 -10.19
C GLU A 232 36.61 21.25 -11.35
N LYS A 233 37.03 21.30 -12.61
CA LYS A 233 36.10 21.25 -13.75
C LYS A 233 36.28 20.06 -14.68
N ASP A 234 37.34 19.28 -14.53
CA ASP A 234 37.70 18.27 -15.51
C ASP A 234 37.00 16.93 -15.28
N ASP A 235 36.64 16.29 -16.39
CA ASP A 235 36.14 14.91 -16.40
C ASP A 235 37.32 13.94 -16.24
N PHE A 236 37.09 12.78 -15.61
CA PHE A 236 38.14 11.78 -15.37
C PHE A 236 37.94 10.57 -16.26
N ILE A 237 39.00 10.11 -16.94
CA ILE A 237 38.94 8.93 -17.81
C ILE A 237 39.77 7.81 -17.19
N CYS A 238 39.13 6.72 -16.83
CA CYS A 238 39.82 5.55 -16.32
C CYS A 238 40.31 4.70 -17.49
N GLY A 239 41.58 4.89 -17.90
CA GLY A 239 42.18 4.20 -19.06
C GLY A 239 42.13 2.66 -19.00
N HIS A 240 42.00 2.08 -17.80
CA HIS A 240 41.84 0.63 -17.63
C HIS A 240 40.53 0.07 -18.25
N ASN A 241 39.49 0.90 -18.41
CA ASN A 241 38.21 0.49 -18.98
C ASN A 241 37.52 1.55 -19.87
N ASN A 242 38.23 2.63 -20.20
CA ASN A 242 37.71 3.77 -20.98
C ASN A 242 36.39 4.35 -20.44
N VAL A 243 36.19 4.28 -19.12
CA VAL A 243 35.03 4.87 -18.46
C VAL A 243 35.33 6.33 -18.14
N GLU A 244 34.52 7.24 -18.69
CA GLU A 244 34.57 8.67 -18.41
C GLU A 244 33.60 9.02 -17.28
N PHE A 245 34.15 9.51 -16.17
CA PHE A 245 33.39 10.07 -15.06
C PHE A 245 33.30 11.58 -15.23
N LYS A 246 32.11 12.03 -15.63
CA LYS A 246 31.84 13.47 -15.70
C LYS A 246 31.98 14.12 -14.33
N ASN A 247 32.61 15.28 -14.24
CA ASN A 247 32.84 16.00 -12.98
C ASN A 247 31.55 16.20 -12.19
N LYS A 248 30.46 16.55 -12.89
CA LYS A 248 29.12 16.65 -12.29
C LYS A 248 28.71 15.40 -11.50
N LYS A 249 29.06 14.21 -12.00
CA LYS A 249 28.74 12.94 -11.32
C LYS A 249 29.60 12.74 -10.07
N LEU A 250 30.86 13.16 -10.10
CA LEU A 250 31.75 13.12 -8.95
C LEU A 250 31.28 14.08 -7.85
N LEU A 251 30.77 15.27 -8.22
CA LEU A 251 30.14 16.19 -7.28
C LEU A 251 28.87 15.61 -6.62
N GLU A 252 28.06 14.83 -7.34
CA GLU A 252 26.95 14.08 -6.72
C GLU A 252 27.46 13.07 -5.68
N VAL A 253 28.56 12.37 -5.97
CA VAL A 253 29.20 11.41 -5.05
C VAL A 253 29.74 12.13 -3.80
N VAL A 254 30.33 13.32 -3.98
CA VAL A 254 30.78 14.19 -2.89
C VAL A 254 29.63 14.59 -1.97
N GLU A 255 28.50 15.03 -2.53
CA GLU A 255 27.35 15.45 -1.73
C GLU A 255 26.82 14.30 -0.86
N VAL A 256 26.76 13.08 -1.42
CA VAL A 256 26.38 11.87 -0.69
C VAL A 256 27.40 11.53 0.39
N ALA A 257 28.70 11.67 0.11
CA ALA A 257 29.76 11.41 1.08
C ALA A 257 29.72 12.42 2.24
N CYS A 258 29.48 13.70 1.96
CA CYS A 258 29.34 14.76 2.95
C CYS A 258 28.15 14.48 3.88
N LYS A 259 26.98 14.12 3.33
CA LYS A 259 25.79 13.73 4.11
C LYS A 259 25.99 12.46 4.94
N ALA A 260 26.94 11.60 4.56
CA ALA A 260 27.22 10.36 5.26
C ALA A 260 28.15 10.54 6.48
N LEU A 261 28.91 11.64 6.54
CA LEU A 261 29.79 11.93 7.68
C LEU A 261 29.01 12.07 8.99
N GLY A 262 29.60 11.55 10.07
CA GLY A 262 29.00 11.60 11.42
C GLY A 262 27.94 10.53 11.68
N THR A 263 27.53 9.76 10.68
CA THR A 263 26.64 8.61 10.89
C THR A 263 27.43 7.41 11.42
N ARG A 264 27.12 6.94 12.64
CA ARG A 264 27.83 5.83 13.32
C ARG A 264 27.76 4.48 12.57
N SER A 265 26.98 4.37 11.49
CA SER A 265 26.63 3.11 10.82
C SER A 265 27.26 2.91 9.44
N LYS A 266 28.04 3.85 8.89
CA LYS A 266 28.53 3.76 7.50
C LYS A 266 30.02 3.42 7.39
N ARG A 267 30.33 2.57 6.39
CA ARG A 267 31.70 2.20 5.97
C ARG A 267 32.39 3.27 5.11
N TYR A 268 31.64 4.26 4.60
CA TYR A 268 32.14 5.32 3.73
C TYR A 268 31.60 6.70 4.15
N PRO A 269 32.33 7.80 3.88
CA PRO A 269 33.66 7.85 3.25
C PRO A 269 34.74 7.13 4.10
N ALA A 270 35.60 6.35 3.47
CA ALA A 270 36.62 5.53 4.14
C ALA A 270 38.01 6.14 3.96
N ASN A 271 38.90 6.03 4.96
CA ASN A 271 40.29 6.46 4.79
C ASN A 271 40.93 5.75 3.59
N TYR A 272 41.57 6.53 2.72
CA TYR A 272 42.30 6.00 1.57
C TYR A 272 43.63 5.40 2.03
N ASN A 273 43.84 4.11 1.73
CA ASN A 273 45.07 3.38 2.06
C ASN A 273 45.86 2.96 0.80
N GLY A 274 45.64 3.62 -0.34
CA GLY A 274 46.34 3.30 -1.58
C GLY A 274 47.65 4.08 -1.77
N PRO A 275 48.30 3.97 -2.95
CA PRO A 275 49.55 4.66 -3.26
C PRO A 275 49.48 6.18 -3.06
N ALA A 276 50.59 6.80 -2.66
CA ALA A 276 50.66 8.25 -2.56
C ALA A 276 50.41 8.91 -3.93
N PHE A 277 49.60 9.96 -3.95
CA PHE A 277 49.42 10.81 -5.13
C PHE A 277 50.51 11.88 -5.19
N SER A 278 50.60 12.59 -6.32
CA SER A 278 51.51 13.75 -6.46
C SER A 278 51.19 14.87 -5.47
N VAL A 279 49.94 14.93 -5.00
CA VAL A 279 49.52 15.75 -3.87
C VAL A 279 49.64 14.92 -2.59
N HIS A 280 50.18 15.51 -1.52
CA HIS A 280 50.31 14.84 -0.23
C HIS A 280 48.98 14.90 0.53
N GLY A 281 48.45 13.75 0.96
CA GLY A 281 47.18 13.65 1.70
C GLY A 281 47.34 13.22 3.15
N PRO A 282 46.26 13.35 3.92
CA PRO A 282 45.25 12.29 4.03
C PRO A 282 44.09 12.44 3.04
N TYR A 283 43.58 11.30 2.55
CA TYR A 283 42.45 11.23 1.62
C TYR A 283 41.36 10.29 2.12
N VAL A 284 40.15 10.47 1.61
CA VAL A 284 39.03 9.55 1.79
C VAL A 284 38.49 9.06 0.45
N THR A 285 37.89 7.88 0.45
CA THR A 285 37.31 7.24 -0.74
C THR A 285 35.82 7.05 -0.61
N MET A 286 35.12 7.11 -1.75
CA MET A 286 33.70 6.80 -1.89
C MET A 286 33.48 6.05 -3.20
N PRO A 287 32.80 4.88 -3.20
CA PRO A 287 32.58 4.12 -4.42
C PRO A 287 31.66 4.87 -5.40
N ILE A 288 32.05 4.91 -6.67
CA ILE A 288 31.26 5.47 -7.78
C ILE A 288 30.42 4.34 -8.36
N ARG A 289 29.10 4.43 -8.25
CA ARG A 289 28.19 3.43 -8.82
C ARG A 289 27.79 3.85 -10.23
N ASP A 290 28.22 3.08 -11.22
CA ASP A 290 27.67 3.18 -12.58
C ASP A 290 26.18 2.86 -12.55
N GLY A 291 25.38 3.73 -13.15
CA GLY A 291 23.92 3.81 -12.98
C GLY A 291 23.09 2.65 -13.54
N LYS A 292 23.55 1.39 -13.46
CA LYS A 292 22.77 0.20 -13.83
C LYS A 292 22.50 -0.71 -12.62
N SER A 293 21.21 -0.76 -12.27
CA SER A 293 20.48 -1.75 -11.45
C SER A 293 20.61 -1.71 -9.92
N ILE A 294 19.52 -1.32 -9.25
CA ILE A 294 18.78 -2.16 -8.28
C ILE A 294 17.28 -1.84 -8.46
N THR A 295 16.46 -2.84 -8.78
CA THR A 295 15.00 -2.75 -8.89
C THR A 295 14.36 -2.46 -7.52
N GLY A 296 13.86 -1.25 -7.32
CA GLY A 296 13.04 -0.88 -6.17
C GLY A 296 11.75 -0.19 -6.61
N GLN A 297 10.61 -0.83 -6.35
CA GLN A 297 9.26 -0.25 -6.48
C GLN A 297 9.12 0.86 -5.42
N LEU A 298 8.90 2.13 -5.81
CA LEU A 298 8.57 3.18 -4.83
C LEU A 298 7.17 2.91 -4.28
N LEU A 299 7.15 2.05 -3.27
CA LEU A 299 6.11 1.96 -2.27
C LEU A 299 6.39 3.07 -1.22
N TYR A 300 5.38 3.78 -0.73
CA TYR A 300 5.45 4.60 0.52
C TYR A 300 6.46 5.75 0.62
N ASP A 301 6.78 6.51 -0.44
CA ASP A 301 7.91 7.46 -0.35
C ASP A 301 9.21 6.79 0.18
N LEU A 302 9.29 5.44 0.15
CA LEU A 302 10.41 4.72 0.74
C LEU A 302 11.60 4.92 -0.17
N GLU A 303 12.71 5.33 0.42
CA GLU A 303 13.93 5.61 -0.32
C GLU A 303 14.38 4.45 -1.19
N LEU A 304 15.25 4.71 -2.16
CA LEU A 304 15.87 3.66 -2.96
C LEU A 304 16.51 2.59 -2.04
N GLY A 305 16.07 1.34 -2.12
CA GLY A 305 16.70 0.21 -1.42
C GLY A 305 15.77 -0.76 -0.68
N TYR A 306 14.46 -0.54 -0.69
CA TYR A 306 13.50 -1.50 -0.15
C TYR A 306 13.19 -2.64 -1.13
N TRP A 307 12.90 -3.82 -0.59
CA TRP A 307 12.61 -5.03 -1.35
C TRP A 307 11.17 -5.46 -1.08
N LYS A 308 10.44 -5.79 -2.14
CA LYS A 308 9.07 -6.29 -2.05
C LYS A 308 9.04 -7.78 -2.37
N VAL A 309 8.45 -8.59 -1.51
CA VAL A 309 8.27 -10.04 -1.73
C VAL A 309 6.79 -10.38 -1.64
N LYS A 310 6.23 -10.98 -2.69
CA LYS A 310 4.85 -11.49 -2.68
C LYS A 310 4.73 -12.63 -1.67
N ILE A 311 3.72 -12.57 -0.81
CA ILE A 311 3.37 -13.65 0.11
C ILE A 311 2.61 -14.70 -0.71
N PRO A 312 3.07 -15.97 -0.75
CA PRO A 312 2.35 -17.02 -1.45
C PRO A 312 0.94 -17.22 -0.89
N ASP A 313 -0.03 -17.47 -1.76
CA ASP A 313 -1.46 -17.55 -1.40
C ASP A 313 -1.75 -18.60 -0.29
N GLY A 314 -0.98 -19.69 -0.25
CA GLY A 314 -1.08 -20.72 0.80
C GLY A 314 -0.58 -20.26 2.17
N LEU A 315 0.08 -19.10 2.25
CA LEU A 315 0.58 -18.47 3.47
C LEU A 315 -0.27 -17.27 3.90
N SER A 316 -1.11 -16.74 3.01
CA SER A 316 -2.01 -15.61 3.26
C SER A 316 -3.37 -16.02 3.79
N SER A 317 -3.68 -17.32 3.81
CA SER A 317 -5.01 -17.78 4.25
C SER A 317 -5.08 -17.83 5.78
N PRO A 318 -5.89 -16.98 6.46
CA PRO A 318 -6.57 -17.47 7.65
C PRO A 318 -7.41 -18.69 7.27
N LYS A 319 -7.75 -19.54 8.25
CA LYS A 319 -8.80 -20.58 8.12
C LYS A 319 -10.19 -19.93 7.94
N SER A 320 -10.32 -18.94 7.05
CA SER A 320 -11.50 -18.12 6.92
C SER A 320 -12.65 -18.90 6.29
N ILE A 321 -13.83 -18.59 6.83
CA ILE A 321 -15.17 -18.81 6.30
C ILE A 321 -15.15 -18.95 4.76
N PRO A 322 -15.72 -20.03 4.19
CA PRO A 322 -15.74 -20.24 2.74
C PRO A 322 -16.42 -19.03 2.07
N ARG A 323 -15.65 -18.28 1.26
CA ARG A 323 -16.22 -17.25 0.40
C ARG A 323 -17.06 -17.92 -0.69
N ALA A 324 -18.26 -17.41 -0.94
CA ALA A 324 -19.14 -17.92 -2.00
C ALA A 324 -18.57 -17.67 -3.41
N SER A 325 -17.64 -16.74 -3.56
CA SER A 325 -16.91 -16.48 -4.80
C SER A 325 -15.46 -16.98 -4.68
N LYS A 326 -15.07 -17.93 -5.54
CA LYS A 326 -13.68 -18.40 -5.73
C LYS A 326 -12.82 -17.37 -6.49
N GLY A 327 -12.93 -16.09 -6.16
CA GLY A 327 -12.05 -15.07 -6.72
C GLY A 327 -10.61 -15.31 -6.26
N PRO A 328 -9.60 -14.99 -7.08
CA PRO A 328 -8.23 -14.93 -6.60
C PRO A 328 -8.16 -13.97 -5.40
N GLY A 329 -7.57 -14.42 -4.29
CA GLY A 329 -7.39 -13.59 -3.10
C GLY A 329 -6.50 -12.37 -3.38
N SER A 330 -6.51 -11.40 -2.47
CA SER A 330 -5.66 -10.22 -2.60
C SER A 330 -4.16 -10.56 -2.51
N ASP A 331 -3.36 -9.90 -3.34
CA ASP A 331 -1.91 -10.07 -3.35
C ASP A 331 -1.25 -9.26 -2.21
N PHE A 332 -0.84 -9.96 -1.16
CA PHE A 332 -0.08 -9.37 -0.05
C PHE A 332 1.42 -9.42 -0.31
N HIS A 333 2.11 -8.41 0.15
CA HIS A 333 3.54 -8.28 -0.01
C HIS A 333 4.21 -7.91 1.31
N VAL A 334 5.38 -8.48 1.58
CA VAL A 334 6.25 -8.08 2.68
C VAL A 334 7.29 -7.11 2.14
N ILE A 335 7.47 -6.00 2.85
CA ILE A 335 8.45 -4.97 2.55
C ILE A 335 9.65 -5.13 3.47
N PHE A 336 10.84 -5.18 2.88
CA PHE A 336 12.10 -5.24 3.60
C PHE A 336 12.93 -4.00 3.36
N ASP A 337 13.64 -3.55 4.39
CA ASP A 337 14.64 -2.48 4.24
C ASP A 337 15.96 -3.00 3.63
N GLN A 338 16.94 -2.10 3.48
CA GLN A 338 18.29 -2.42 3.01
C GLN A 338 19.02 -3.43 3.92
N MET A 339 18.65 -3.50 5.19
CA MET A 339 19.18 -4.44 6.18
C MET A 339 18.45 -5.79 6.18
N ARG A 340 17.45 -5.96 5.29
CA ARG A 340 16.57 -7.14 5.18
C ARG A 340 15.71 -7.38 6.42
N GLN A 341 15.40 -6.32 7.17
CA GLN A 341 14.42 -6.35 8.24
C GLN A 341 13.03 -6.12 7.65
N ILE A 342 12.01 -6.78 8.23
CA ILE A 342 10.62 -6.55 7.83
C ILE A 342 10.25 -5.15 8.29
N VAL A 343 9.83 -4.32 7.35
CA VAL A 343 9.39 -2.96 7.57
C VAL A 343 7.88 -2.96 7.72
N ASP A 344 7.19 -3.60 6.77
CA ASP A 344 5.73 -3.61 6.73
C ASP A 344 5.18 -4.76 5.90
N VAL A 345 3.87 -5.01 6.02
CA VAL A 345 3.07 -5.87 5.15
C VAL A 345 1.99 -5.03 4.48
N VAL A 346 1.81 -5.23 3.17
CA VAL A 346 1.09 -4.27 2.32
C VAL A 346 0.28 -5.00 1.27
N ALA A 347 -0.86 -4.43 0.87
CA ALA A 347 -1.68 -4.96 -0.22
C ALA A 347 -1.83 -3.94 -1.34
N GLU A 348 -1.99 -4.43 -2.57
CA GLU A 348 -2.19 -3.59 -3.75
C GLU A 348 -3.66 -3.18 -3.88
N MET A 349 -3.90 -1.89 -3.94
CA MET A 349 -5.20 -1.27 -4.17
C MET A 349 -5.53 -1.25 -5.67
N LYS A 350 -6.81 -1.11 -6.01
CA LYS A 350 -7.31 -1.11 -7.40
C LYS A 350 -6.68 -0.03 -8.29
N ASN A 351 -6.27 1.10 -7.72
CA ASN A 351 -5.55 2.18 -8.39
C ASN A 351 -4.03 1.89 -8.58
N GLY A 352 -3.54 0.71 -8.21
CA GLY A 352 -2.13 0.31 -8.29
C GLY A 352 -1.24 0.89 -7.19
N HIS A 353 -1.82 1.58 -6.20
CA HIS A 353 -1.12 2.00 -4.98
C HIS A 353 -1.17 0.90 -3.92
N TYR A 354 -0.51 1.11 -2.77
CA TYR A 354 -0.44 0.12 -1.69
C TYR A 354 -1.05 0.66 -0.40
N ILE A 355 -1.72 -0.21 0.36
CA ILE A 355 -2.25 0.06 1.69
C ILE A 355 -1.52 -0.81 2.73
N ARG A 356 -1.18 -0.22 3.89
CA ARG A 356 -0.46 -0.90 4.97
C ARG A 356 -1.40 -1.78 5.76
N CYS A 357 -0.88 -2.91 6.20
CA CYS A 357 -1.54 -3.75 7.17
C CYS A 357 -1.32 -3.20 8.58
N LYS A 358 -2.32 -3.32 9.45
CA LYS A 358 -2.23 -2.88 10.84
C LYS A 358 -1.31 -3.84 11.60
N ARG A 359 -0.20 -3.34 12.15
CA ARG A 359 0.63 -4.10 13.08
C ARG A 359 -0.18 -4.37 14.36
N VAL A 360 -0.21 -5.61 14.83
CA VAL A 360 -1.05 -6.08 15.97
C VAL A 360 -0.25 -6.16 17.27
N ASP A 361 0.98 -5.68 17.27
CA ASP A 361 1.88 -5.71 18.42
C ASP A 361 1.89 -4.44 19.27
N GLU A 362 1.17 -3.41 18.83
CA GLU A 362 0.93 -2.21 19.60
C GLU A 362 -0.45 -2.29 20.23
N SER A 363 -0.47 -2.63 21.51
CA SER A 363 -1.57 -2.33 22.43
C SER A 363 -1.73 -0.82 22.63
N THR A 364 -1.53 0.00 21.61
CA THR A 364 -2.06 1.35 21.60
C THR A 364 -3.55 1.13 21.45
N PRO A 365 -4.35 1.25 22.53
CA PRO A 365 -5.78 1.15 22.41
C PRO A 365 -6.17 2.16 21.33
N GLU A 366 -7.03 1.77 20.39
CA GLU A 366 -7.62 2.79 19.52
C GLU A 366 -8.12 3.90 20.46
N PRO A 367 -7.65 5.15 20.30
CA PRO A 367 -7.80 6.18 21.31
C PRO A 367 -9.28 6.29 21.68
N SER A 368 -9.64 5.79 22.86
CA SER A 368 -11.05 5.51 23.18
C SER A 368 -11.84 6.79 23.49
N ASN A 369 -11.17 7.95 23.51
CA ASN A 369 -11.73 9.25 23.87
C ASN A 369 -11.15 10.41 23.04
N ILE A 370 -10.69 10.16 21.80
CA ILE A 370 -10.44 11.30 20.90
C ILE A 370 -11.80 11.87 20.53
N ASP A 371 -11.97 13.17 20.76
CA ASP A 371 -13.16 13.91 20.36
C ASP A 371 -13.44 13.61 18.89
N GLN A 372 -14.70 13.33 18.55
CA GLN A 372 -15.05 12.68 17.27
C GLN A 372 -14.57 13.48 16.04
N ASN A 373 -14.23 14.75 16.22
CA ASN A 373 -13.85 15.67 15.17
C ASN A 373 -12.32 15.70 14.85
N ASP A 374 -11.46 15.11 15.69
CA ASP A 374 -9.99 15.36 15.63
C ASP A 374 -9.18 14.28 14.91
N TYR A 375 -9.81 13.28 14.28
CA TYR A 375 -9.10 12.20 13.61
C TYR A 375 -9.39 12.11 12.10
N GLY A 376 -8.35 11.82 11.31
CA GLY A 376 -8.46 11.45 9.91
C GLY A 376 -8.34 9.95 9.68
N TYR A 377 -8.31 9.57 8.41
CA TYR A 377 -8.10 8.21 7.92
C TYR A 377 -6.94 8.18 6.93
N GLU A 378 -5.97 7.32 7.18
CA GLU A 378 -4.82 7.04 6.31
C GLU A 378 -5.11 5.79 5.48
N CYS A 379 -5.39 5.99 4.20
CA CYS A 379 -5.67 4.96 3.21
C CYS A 379 -4.50 4.86 2.23
N GLY A 380 -3.45 4.12 2.60
CA GLY A 380 -2.24 4.02 1.79
C GLY A 380 -1.43 5.31 1.80
N HIS A 381 -1.50 6.09 0.73
CA HIS A 381 -0.81 7.38 0.62
C HIS A 381 -1.76 8.58 0.72
N ASP A 382 -3.07 8.32 0.80
CA ASP A 382 -4.09 9.33 0.95
C ASP A 382 -4.48 9.50 2.42
N LEU A 383 -4.57 10.76 2.83
CA LEU A 383 -5.14 11.16 4.11
C LEU A 383 -6.50 11.80 3.85
N PHE A 384 -7.51 11.39 4.62
CA PHE A 384 -8.85 11.95 4.60
C PHE A 384 -9.18 12.54 5.96
N SER A 385 -9.56 13.82 6.02
CA SER A 385 -10.01 14.44 7.27
C SER A 385 -11.35 13.84 7.71
N HIS A 386 -11.67 13.96 9.00
CA HIS A 386 -12.99 13.62 9.51
C HIS A 386 -14.09 14.33 8.71
N GLU A 387 -13.89 15.62 8.41
CA GLU A 387 -14.87 16.43 7.69
C GLU A 387 -15.17 15.89 6.28
N VAL A 388 -14.15 15.47 5.52
CA VAL A 388 -14.36 14.86 4.19
C VAL A 388 -15.17 13.56 4.29
N VAL A 389 -14.87 12.74 5.31
CA VAL A 389 -15.59 11.48 5.54
C VAL A 389 -17.02 11.73 5.98
N LYS A 390 -17.24 12.68 6.89
CA LYS A 390 -18.56 13.10 7.37
C LYS A 390 -19.41 13.68 6.25
N ARG A 391 -18.86 14.61 5.46
CA ARG A 391 -19.52 15.19 4.28
C ARG A 391 -19.92 14.11 3.28
N SER A 392 -19.05 13.13 3.03
CA SER A 392 -19.35 11.99 2.16
C SER A 392 -20.48 11.12 2.71
N ALA A 393 -20.50 10.89 4.02
CA ALA A 393 -21.58 10.15 4.68
C ALA A 393 -22.91 10.91 4.66
N ASP A 394 -22.91 12.21 4.96
CA ASP A 394 -24.09 13.07 4.91
C ASP A 394 -24.69 13.11 3.50
N LEU A 395 -23.83 13.20 2.47
CA LEU A 395 -24.25 13.11 1.08
C LEU A 395 -24.86 11.74 0.75
N ALA A 396 -24.25 10.65 1.22
CA ALA A 396 -24.78 9.31 1.05
C ALA A 396 -26.20 9.17 1.66
N LEU A 397 -26.42 9.80 2.82
CA LEU A 397 -27.68 9.78 3.54
C LEU A 397 -28.74 10.69 2.93
N SER A 398 -28.36 11.79 2.28
CA SER A 398 -29.31 12.69 1.60
C SER A 398 -29.93 12.05 0.36
N TYR A 399 -29.25 11.08 -0.28
CA TYR A 399 -29.76 10.33 -1.42
C TYR A 399 -30.75 9.21 -1.08
N VAL A 400 -31.07 9.00 0.20
CA VAL A 400 -32.04 7.99 0.67
C VAL A 400 -33.45 8.40 0.25
N GLY A 401 -33.83 8.04 -0.98
CA GLY A 401 -35.19 8.22 -1.52
C GLY A 401 -35.23 8.45 -3.04
N SER A 402 -34.22 9.10 -3.61
CA SER A 402 -34.25 9.60 -5.00
C SER A 402 -33.16 9.03 -5.90
N ASN A 403 -32.06 8.47 -5.37
CA ASN A 403 -31.01 7.88 -6.21
C ASN A 403 -30.17 6.82 -5.47
N LYS A 404 -30.58 5.54 -5.54
CA LYS A 404 -29.89 4.41 -4.88
C LYS A 404 -28.56 3.99 -5.55
N LEU A 405 -28.13 4.66 -6.62
CA LEU A 405 -27.03 4.18 -7.47
C LEU A 405 -25.66 4.15 -6.78
N TYR A 406 -25.46 4.97 -5.75
CA TYR A 406 -24.15 5.12 -5.11
C TYR A 406 -24.04 4.50 -3.72
N LEU A 407 -25.16 4.37 -3.00
CA LEU A 407 -25.19 3.71 -1.70
C LEU A 407 -25.37 2.21 -1.90
N ASN A 408 -24.25 1.48 -1.89
CA ASN A 408 -24.23 0.04 -2.11
C ASN A 408 -24.22 -0.70 -0.78
N LEU A 409 -24.91 -1.84 -0.70
CA LEU A 409 -24.77 -2.74 0.45
C LEU A 409 -23.34 -3.29 0.45
N TYR A 410 -22.65 -3.19 1.59
CA TYR A 410 -21.33 -3.76 1.75
C TYR A 410 -21.39 -5.29 1.59
N GLN A 411 -20.62 -5.82 0.65
CA GLN A 411 -20.45 -7.26 0.43
C GLN A 411 -18.98 -7.61 0.63
N GLY A 412 -18.60 -7.91 1.85
CA GLY A 412 -17.24 -8.33 2.16
C GLY A 412 -17.09 -8.86 3.58
N PRO A 413 -15.90 -9.36 3.92
CA PRO A 413 -15.71 -10.06 5.18
C PRO A 413 -15.30 -9.15 6.34
N LEU A 414 -15.07 -7.85 6.13
CA LEU A 414 -14.59 -6.93 7.19
C LEU A 414 -15.61 -6.69 8.30
N TYR A 415 -16.89 -6.88 8.01
CA TYR A 415 -17.98 -6.66 8.96
C TYR A 415 -18.91 -7.87 8.98
N TRP A 416 -19.58 -8.07 10.11
CA TRP A 416 -20.48 -9.20 10.30
C TRP A 416 -21.65 -9.16 9.30
N PRO A 417 -21.93 -10.24 8.54
CA PRO A 417 -22.97 -10.25 7.52
C PRO A 417 -24.40 -10.15 8.08
N GLY A 418 -24.59 -10.37 9.38
CA GLY A 418 -25.89 -10.15 10.04
C GLY A 418 -26.31 -8.68 10.11
N ASN A 419 -25.36 -7.75 9.95
CA ASN A 419 -25.62 -6.31 9.94
C ASN A 419 -25.54 -5.77 8.51
N LYS A 420 -26.53 -4.95 8.13
CA LYS A 420 -26.60 -4.33 6.80
C LYS A 420 -25.76 -3.05 6.75
N TYR A 421 -24.46 -3.18 6.59
CA TYR A 421 -23.59 -2.02 6.36
C TYR A 421 -23.71 -1.53 4.91
N PHE A 422 -23.58 -0.23 4.72
CA PHE A 422 -23.55 0.40 3.41
C PHE A 422 -22.18 1.00 3.14
N ILE A 423 -21.79 1.07 1.88
CA ILE A 423 -20.59 1.77 1.43
C ILE A 423 -20.97 2.88 0.46
N TYR A 424 -20.31 4.01 0.59
CA TYR A 424 -20.44 5.14 -0.31
C TYR A 424 -19.05 5.61 -0.78
N PRO A 425 -18.87 5.90 -2.09
CA PRO A 425 -17.58 6.31 -2.61
C PRO A 425 -17.08 7.60 -1.95
N LEU A 426 -15.82 7.60 -1.50
CA LEU A 426 -15.19 8.77 -0.89
C LEU A 426 -14.56 9.65 -1.98
N SER A 427 -14.83 10.96 -1.96
CA SER A 427 -14.21 11.95 -2.85
C SER A 427 -13.68 13.12 -2.02
N ARG A 428 -12.52 13.67 -2.40
CA ARG A 428 -12.04 14.94 -1.82
C ARG A 428 -12.82 16.13 -2.37
N ASP A 429 -13.18 16.06 -3.64
CA ASP A 429 -13.85 17.16 -4.32
C ASP A 429 -15.34 17.12 -4.02
N LYS A 430 -15.88 18.26 -3.55
CA LYS A 430 -17.30 18.48 -3.23
C LYS A 430 -18.24 18.16 -4.42
N ASN A 431 -17.74 18.24 -5.65
CA ASN A 431 -18.55 18.26 -6.87
C ASN A 431 -18.44 17.00 -7.75
N GLN A 432 -17.70 15.95 -7.33
CA GLN A 432 -17.48 14.77 -8.18
C GLN A 432 -18.65 13.77 -8.23
N HIS A 433 -19.69 13.96 -7.44
CA HIS A 433 -20.86 13.07 -7.42
C HIS A 433 -22.00 13.55 -8.34
N ASN A 434 -21.66 14.10 -9.50
CA ASN A 434 -22.66 14.46 -10.50
C ASN A 434 -23.37 13.20 -11.04
N PRO A 435 -24.70 13.24 -11.24
CA PRO A 435 -25.45 12.13 -11.78
C PRO A 435 -24.93 11.75 -13.17
N GLY A 436 -24.54 10.48 -13.37
CA GLY A 436 -24.21 9.92 -14.68
C GLY A 436 -22.76 9.45 -14.88
N LYS A 437 -21.81 9.82 -14.02
CA LYS A 437 -20.45 9.24 -14.03
C LYS A 437 -20.27 8.37 -12.80
N LYS A 438 -20.04 7.06 -13.01
CA LYS A 438 -19.62 6.16 -11.94
C LYS A 438 -18.16 6.52 -11.62
N PRO A 439 -17.87 7.13 -10.45
CA PRO A 439 -16.50 7.51 -10.16
C PRO A 439 -15.68 6.24 -9.96
N GLU A 440 -14.47 6.20 -10.54
CA GLU A 440 -13.49 5.13 -10.32
C GLU A 440 -12.87 5.29 -8.93
N ASN A 441 -13.70 5.19 -7.90
CA ASN A 441 -13.29 5.43 -6.53
C ASN A 441 -12.68 4.17 -5.93
N THR A 442 -11.49 4.35 -5.38
CA THR A 442 -10.77 3.29 -4.66
C THR A 442 -11.13 3.28 -3.17
N TYR A 443 -11.68 4.38 -2.64
CA TYR A 443 -11.95 4.56 -1.22
C TYR A 443 -13.45 4.72 -0.95
N PHE A 444 -13.92 4.20 0.17
CA PHE A 444 -15.33 4.18 0.53
C PHE A 444 -15.51 4.47 2.02
N VAL A 445 -16.53 5.26 2.37
CA VAL A 445 -17.01 5.38 3.75
C VAL A 445 -17.98 4.24 4.04
N VAL A 446 -17.86 3.62 5.21
CA VAL A 446 -18.76 2.55 5.69
C VAL A 446 -19.76 3.14 6.67
N ILE A 447 -21.04 2.95 6.40
CA ILE A 447 -22.16 3.52 7.15
C ILE A 447 -23.01 2.38 7.73
N SER A 448 -23.34 2.47 9.01
CA SER A 448 -24.20 1.49 9.69
C SER A 448 -25.67 1.61 9.30
N PRO A 449 -26.53 0.62 9.64
CA PRO A 449 -27.98 0.78 9.57
C PRO A 449 -28.52 1.97 10.38
N THR A 450 -27.83 2.35 11.46
CA THR A 450 -28.14 3.49 12.33
C THR A 450 -27.66 4.84 11.77
N ARG A 451 -27.11 4.85 10.54
CA ARG A 451 -26.56 6.04 9.87
C ARG A 451 -25.30 6.62 10.53
N GLU A 452 -24.56 5.78 11.24
CA GLU A 452 -23.30 6.15 11.88
C GLU A 452 -22.12 5.76 10.98
N ILE A 453 -21.08 6.59 10.97
CA ILE A 453 -19.83 6.32 10.26
C ILE A 453 -19.07 5.26 11.05
N ILE A 454 -18.88 4.09 10.44
CA ILE A 454 -18.15 2.98 11.05
C ILE A 454 -16.66 3.09 10.75
N ASP A 455 -16.30 3.30 9.49
CA ASP A 455 -14.91 3.26 9.03
C ASP A 455 -14.73 3.87 7.64
N VAL A 456 -13.47 3.92 7.18
CA VAL A 456 -13.12 4.11 5.77
C VAL A 456 -12.38 2.87 5.28
N ILE A 457 -12.73 2.38 4.10
CA ILE A 457 -12.13 1.20 3.48
C ILE A 457 -11.61 1.51 2.08
N ALA A 458 -10.58 0.77 1.65
CA ALA A 458 -10.03 0.82 0.30
C ALA A 458 -10.30 -0.49 -0.45
N GLU A 459 -10.68 -0.40 -1.73
CA GLU A 459 -10.87 -1.54 -2.64
C GLU A 459 -9.51 -2.02 -3.19
N LEU A 460 -9.27 -3.31 -3.07
CA LEU A 460 -8.08 -4.01 -3.56
C LEU A 460 -8.24 -4.45 -5.01
N VAL A 461 -7.14 -4.82 -5.67
CA VAL A 461 -7.13 -5.20 -7.11
C VAL A 461 -8.14 -6.31 -7.45
N HIS A 462 -8.47 -7.19 -6.50
CA HIS A 462 -9.40 -8.32 -6.69
C HIS A 462 -10.81 -8.09 -6.11
N GLY A 463 -11.18 -6.83 -5.82
CA GLY A 463 -12.51 -6.48 -5.31
C GLY A 463 -12.72 -6.74 -3.82
N ASP A 464 -11.68 -7.19 -3.12
CA ASP A 464 -11.64 -7.22 -1.66
C ASP A 464 -11.51 -5.81 -1.09
N PHE A 465 -11.72 -5.68 0.22
CA PHE A 465 -11.58 -4.40 0.91
C PHE A 465 -10.62 -4.50 2.09
N MET A 466 -9.94 -3.39 2.39
CA MET A 466 -9.12 -3.24 3.58
C MET A 466 -9.47 -1.96 4.32
N LYS A 467 -9.44 -2.01 5.66
CA LYS A 467 -9.67 -0.83 6.50
C LYS A 467 -8.51 0.15 6.41
N CYS A 468 -8.84 1.43 6.35
CA CYS A 468 -7.87 2.50 6.52
C CYS A 468 -7.52 2.67 8.00
N VAL A 469 -6.35 3.23 8.27
CA VAL A 469 -5.88 3.45 9.65
C VAL A 469 -6.41 4.78 10.14
N ARG A 470 -7.14 4.81 11.26
CA ARG A 470 -7.49 6.08 11.93
C ARG A 470 -6.22 6.75 12.42
N THR A 471 -6.08 8.04 12.16
CA THR A 471 -4.84 8.78 12.42
C THR A 471 -5.14 10.18 12.92
N THR A 472 -4.32 10.71 13.83
CA THR A 472 -4.36 12.13 14.23
C THR A 472 -3.51 13.00 13.32
N LYS A 473 -2.88 12.41 12.30
CA LYS A 473 -2.20 13.18 11.25
C LYS A 473 -3.24 14.09 10.60
N VAL A 474 -3.11 15.37 10.85
CA VAL A 474 -3.84 16.39 10.12
C VAL A 474 -3.42 16.23 8.66
N PRO A 475 -4.34 15.95 7.72
CA PRO A 475 -4.00 16.02 6.31
C PRO A 475 -3.30 17.36 6.08
N PRO A 476 -2.19 17.43 5.33
CA PRO A 476 -1.65 18.73 4.95
C PRO A 476 -2.84 19.56 4.47
N ASN A 477 -3.04 20.74 5.06
CA ASN A 477 -4.30 21.45 4.96
C ASN A 477 -4.46 21.98 3.53
N ILE A 478 -4.87 21.10 2.61
CA ILE A 478 -5.06 21.43 1.21
C ILE A 478 -6.16 22.50 1.10
N GLU A 479 -7.10 22.54 2.05
CA GLU A 479 -8.19 23.53 2.09
C GLU A 479 -7.84 24.85 2.83
N SER A 480 -6.79 24.93 3.68
CA SER A 480 -6.36 26.21 4.32
C SER A 480 -5.07 26.81 3.78
N ASP A 481 -4.51 26.30 2.68
CA ASP A 481 -3.60 27.10 1.87
C ASP A 481 -4.44 28.16 1.16
N ASP A 482 -4.77 29.23 1.91
CA ASP A 482 -5.01 30.56 1.37
C ASP A 482 -3.77 31.07 0.59
N ASP A 483 -2.64 30.37 0.68
CA ASP A 483 -1.48 30.50 -0.19
C ASP A 483 -1.72 29.76 -1.53
N LEU A 484 -2.21 30.54 -2.50
CA LEU A 484 -2.09 30.35 -3.96
C LEU A 484 -1.68 28.93 -4.41
N ARG A 485 -2.65 28.11 -4.83
CA ARG A 485 -2.34 26.80 -5.44
C ARG A 485 -1.67 27.02 -6.80
N LEU A 486 -0.35 27.00 -6.81
CA LEU A 486 0.48 26.95 -8.02
C LEU A 486 0.13 25.69 -8.81
N GLY A 487 -0.23 25.84 -10.09
CA GLY A 487 -0.49 24.71 -10.96
C GLY A 487 -0.59 25.11 -12.42
N TYR A 488 -1.09 24.19 -13.25
CA TYR A 488 -1.23 24.41 -14.69
C TYR A 488 -2.66 24.16 -15.13
N LEU A 489 -3.24 25.08 -15.88
CA LEU A 489 -4.59 24.96 -16.43
C LEU A 489 -4.54 24.50 -17.89
N CYS A 490 -4.99 23.27 -18.14
CA CYS A 490 -5.10 22.66 -19.47
C CYS A 490 -6.56 22.65 -19.92
N GLY A 491 -7.02 23.75 -20.53
CA GLY A 491 -8.45 23.89 -20.83
C GLY A 491 -9.24 24.02 -19.52
N PRO A 492 -10.25 23.17 -19.25
CA PRO A 492 -11.01 23.21 -18.00
C PRO A 492 -10.31 22.49 -16.83
N GLU A 493 -9.26 21.69 -17.10
CA GLU A 493 -8.59 20.88 -16.07
C GLU A 493 -7.44 21.64 -15.41
N PHE A 494 -7.39 21.63 -14.07
CA PHE A 494 -6.30 22.21 -13.29
C PHE A 494 -5.42 21.12 -12.68
N PHE A 495 -4.12 21.19 -12.95
CA PHE A 495 -3.10 20.27 -12.43
C PHE A 495 -2.27 20.98 -11.36
N GLU A 496 -2.50 20.61 -10.09
CA GLU A 496 -1.75 21.16 -8.96
C GLU A 496 -0.26 20.77 -9.02
N ILE A 497 0.65 21.72 -8.79
CA ILE A 497 2.10 21.47 -8.92
C ILE A 497 2.61 20.44 -7.91
N SER A 498 2.00 20.36 -6.73
CA SER A 498 2.34 19.39 -5.70
C SER A 498 2.03 17.96 -6.19
N HIS A 499 0.86 17.75 -6.80
CA HIS A 499 0.45 16.50 -7.42
C HIS A 499 1.37 16.16 -8.59
N MET A 500 1.68 17.11 -9.46
CA MET A 500 2.60 16.88 -10.57
C MET A 500 3.99 16.46 -10.10
N ARG A 501 4.53 17.08 -9.03
CA ARG A 501 5.83 16.70 -8.43
C ARG A 501 5.80 15.29 -7.87
N LYS A 502 4.71 14.89 -7.19
CA LYS A 502 4.52 13.50 -6.73
C LYS A 502 4.49 12.52 -7.91
N THR A 503 3.74 12.84 -8.95
CA THR A 503 3.67 12.03 -10.18
C THR A 503 5.03 11.92 -10.88
N ALA A 504 5.82 13.00 -10.90
CA ALA A 504 7.16 12.99 -11.45
C ALA A 504 8.13 12.09 -10.67
N LYS A 505 8.10 12.13 -9.33
CA LYS A 505 8.84 11.20 -8.47
C LYS A 505 8.45 9.74 -8.74
N LEU A 506 7.15 9.48 -8.90
CA LEU A 506 6.65 8.14 -9.25
C LEU A 506 7.14 7.68 -10.64
N ALA A 507 7.16 8.58 -11.63
CA ALA A 507 7.70 8.28 -12.96
C ALA A 507 9.20 7.98 -12.91
N MET A 508 9.95 8.71 -12.08
CA MET A 508 11.38 8.47 -11.84
C MET A 508 11.63 7.06 -11.31
N ALA A 509 10.85 6.64 -10.32
CA ALA A 509 10.90 5.28 -9.77
C ALA A 509 10.70 4.21 -10.83
N ARG A 510 9.65 4.39 -11.65
CA ARG A 510 9.26 3.41 -12.66
C ARG A 510 10.32 3.26 -13.74
N LYS A 511 10.96 4.36 -14.17
CA LYS A 511 12.08 4.30 -15.13
C LYS A 511 13.24 3.46 -14.61
N LEU A 512 13.50 3.49 -13.31
CA LEU A 512 14.59 2.73 -12.68
C LEU A 512 14.29 1.22 -12.59
N GLN A 513 13.03 0.80 -12.70
CA GLN A 513 12.62 -0.60 -12.51
C GLN A 513 12.51 -1.41 -13.80
N GLN A 514 12.24 -0.77 -14.95
CA GLN A 514 11.96 -1.49 -16.18
C GLN A 514 13.12 -1.39 -17.17
N GLY A 515 13.80 -2.52 -17.42
CA GLY A 515 14.76 -2.67 -18.51
C GLY A 515 14.14 -2.50 -19.92
N LYS A 516 12.81 -2.37 -20.02
CA LYS A 516 12.07 -1.97 -21.23
C LYS A 516 11.09 -0.85 -20.88
N LEU A 517 11.38 0.35 -21.36
CA LEU A 517 10.69 1.61 -21.11
C LEU A 517 9.17 1.51 -21.32
N VAL A 518 8.37 1.44 -20.25
CA VAL A 518 6.93 1.75 -20.35
C VAL A 518 6.66 3.22 -20.02
N PHE A 519 7.37 3.83 -19.05
CA PHE A 519 7.34 5.28 -18.76
C PHE A 519 8.62 5.80 -18.04
N PRO A 520 8.94 7.10 -18.15
CA PRO A 520 8.36 8.06 -19.08
C PRO A 520 8.75 7.68 -20.52
N LYS A 521 7.79 7.74 -21.44
CA LYS A 521 8.06 7.47 -22.87
C LYS A 521 8.78 8.67 -23.47
N LEU A 522 9.73 8.41 -24.36
CA LEU A 522 10.27 9.45 -25.23
C LEU A 522 9.14 9.98 -26.14
N TYR A 523 9.16 11.28 -26.37
CA TYR A 523 8.17 11.96 -27.18
C TYR A 523 8.25 11.48 -28.65
N GLY A 524 7.19 10.83 -29.16
CA GLY A 524 7.11 10.36 -30.56
C GLY A 524 6.14 9.20 -30.86
N ASP A 525 5.81 8.34 -29.88
CA ASP A 525 5.35 6.96 -30.19
C ASP A 525 3.90 6.56 -29.83
N VAL A 526 2.91 7.44 -29.77
CA VAL A 526 1.53 7.00 -29.43
C VAL A 526 0.43 7.77 -30.15
N ALA A 527 -0.56 7.05 -30.69
CA ALA A 527 -1.83 7.58 -31.16
C ALA A 527 -2.96 7.22 -30.17
N CYS A 528 -3.66 8.21 -29.59
CA CYS A 528 -4.94 8.07 -28.86
C CYS A 528 -5.56 9.47 -28.57
N PRO A 529 -6.84 9.58 -28.16
CA PRO A 529 -7.54 10.87 -28.01
C PRO A 529 -7.01 11.70 -26.84
N ILE A 530 -7.14 13.03 -27.00
CA ILE A 530 -6.66 14.15 -26.16
C ILE A 530 -6.13 13.71 -24.78
N LYS A 531 -4.80 13.65 -24.66
CA LYS A 531 -4.11 13.33 -23.42
C LYS A 531 -3.53 14.60 -22.79
N HIS A 532 -3.68 14.72 -21.48
CA HIS A 532 -2.88 15.61 -20.65
C HIS A 532 -1.53 14.93 -20.33
N PHE A 533 -0.45 15.71 -20.40
CA PHE A 533 0.90 15.25 -20.17
C PHE A 533 1.57 16.12 -19.11
N ILE A 534 2.30 15.49 -18.20
CA ILE A 534 3.24 16.19 -17.33
C ILE A 534 4.60 16.17 -18.02
N VAL A 535 5.07 17.34 -18.44
CA VAL A 535 6.38 17.48 -19.08
C VAL A 535 7.43 17.69 -18.00
N MET A 536 8.47 16.85 -18.06
CA MET A 536 9.56 16.83 -17.09
C MET A 536 10.90 16.89 -17.83
N ASP A 537 11.93 17.40 -17.16
CA ASP A 537 13.30 17.28 -17.67
C ASP A 537 13.89 15.88 -17.42
N SER A 538 15.12 15.64 -17.88
CA SER A 538 15.82 14.36 -17.71
C SER A 538 16.12 14.00 -16.25
N LYS A 539 15.97 14.95 -15.32
CA LYS A 539 16.09 14.76 -13.88
C LYS A 539 14.72 14.62 -13.19
N PHE A 540 13.63 14.51 -13.95
CA PHE A 540 12.26 14.44 -13.44
C PHE A 540 11.79 15.68 -12.70
N ASN A 541 12.39 16.85 -12.95
CA ASN A 541 11.79 18.10 -12.48
C ASN A 541 10.61 18.43 -13.39
N VAL A 542 9.43 18.64 -12.80
CA VAL A 542 8.26 19.14 -13.51
C VAL A 542 8.58 20.48 -14.14
N LYS A 543 8.32 20.62 -15.44
CA LYS A 543 8.47 21.87 -16.19
C LYS A 543 7.14 22.54 -16.46
N TYR A 544 6.16 21.78 -16.94
CA TYR A 544 4.80 22.26 -17.22
C TYR A 544 3.85 21.09 -17.46
N ALA A 545 2.54 21.34 -17.40
CA ALA A 545 1.54 20.43 -17.98
C ALA A 545 1.31 20.81 -19.45
N ALA A 546 0.95 19.85 -20.30
CA ALA A 546 0.66 20.09 -21.70
C ALA A 546 -0.53 19.25 -22.17
N VAL A 547 -1.25 19.74 -23.17
CA VAL A 547 -2.33 19.01 -23.84
C VAL A 547 -1.95 18.74 -25.30
N GLU A 548 -2.22 17.54 -25.81
CA GLU A 548 -2.00 17.22 -27.22
C GLU A 548 -3.13 17.80 -28.08
N ILE A 549 -2.81 18.84 -28.86
CA ILE A 549 -3.76 19.55 -29.73
C ILE A 549 -3.89 18.93 -31.12
N GLN A 550 -2.81 18.29 -31.58
CA GLN A 550 -2.73 17.53 -32.83
C GLN A 550 -1.75 16.37 -32.59
N LYS A 551 -1.86 15.28 -33.35
CA LYS A 551 -1.00 14.10 -33.20
C LYS A 551 0.48 14.51 -33.15
N GLY A 552 1.14 14.28 -32.02
CA GLY A 552 2.54 14.63 -31.80
C GLY A 552 2.83 16.13 -31.71
N LYS A 553 1.85 16.98 -31.37
CA LYS A 553 2.05 18.39 -31.03
C LYS A 553 1.40 18.70 -29.68
N LEU A 554 2.24 19.00 -28.70
CA LEU A 554 1.83 19.44 -27.37
C LEU A 554 1.71 20.96 -27.32
N LYS A 555 0.61 21.45 -26.77
CA LYS A 555 0.46 22.85 -26.35
C LYS A 555 0.70 22.91 -24.84
N PRO A 556 1.70 23.68 -24.36
CA PRO A 556 1.87 23.93 -22.93
C PRO A 556 0.58 24.53 -22.35
N CYS A 557 0.22 24.04 -21.18
CA CYS A 557 -0.86 24.60 -20.37
C CYS A 557 -0.37 25.86 -19.68
N TYR A 558 -1.28 26.78 -19.40
CA TYR A 558 -0.93 28.04 -18.78
C TYR A 558 -0.61 27.80 -17.30
N GLU A 559 0.57 28.23 -16.86
CA GLU A 559 0.85 28.30 -15.43
C GLU A 559 -0.11 29.30 -14.81
N THR A 560 -0.79 28.89 -13.76
CA THR A 560 -1.75 29.74 -13.07
C THR A 560 -1.55 29.60 -11.57
N LEU A 561 -1.57 30.74 -10.90
CA LEU A 561 -1.77 30.81 -9.47
C LEU A 561 -3.28 30.73 -9.28
N ARG A 562 -3.81 29.53 -9.02
CA ARG A 562 -5.20 29.42 -8.59
C ARG A 562 -5.25 29.75 -7.11
N GLY A 563 -5.08 31.03 -6.79
CA GLY A 563 -5.66 31.56 -5.57
C GLY A 563 -7.18 31.44 -5.68
N ILE A 564 -7.86 31.35 -4.55
CA ILE A 564 -9.27 31.79 -4.48
C ILE A 564 -9.25 33.32 -4.62
N GLU A 565 -8.69 33.84 -5.72
CA GLU A 565 -9.15 35.11 -6.22
C GLU A 565 -10.57 34.79 -6.65
N THR A 566 -11.53 35.14 -5.79
CA THR A 566 -12.73 35.80 -6.26
C THR A 566 -12.27 36.67 -7.42
N ALA A 567 -12.49 36.22 -8.66
CA ALA A 567 -12.27 37.09 -9.82
C ALA A 567 -12.96 38.40 -9.40
N PRO A 568 -12.23 39.52 -9.32
CA PRO A 568 -12.75 40.72 -8.70
C PRO A 568 -14.14 40.93 -9.30
N PRO A 569 -15.20 41.02 -8.46
CA PRO A 569 -16.57 40.88 -8.89
C PRO A 569 -16.76 41.71 -10.13
N GLU A 570 -17.08 41.05 -11.24
CA GLU A 570 -16.96 41.59 -12.58
C GLU A 570 -17.60 42.98 -12.59
N THR A 571 -16.81 44.06 -12.63
CA THR A 571 -17.30 45.41 -12.32
C THR A 571 -18.03 46.04 -13.50
N ASP A 572 -17.84 45.47 -14.68
CA ASP A 572 -18.25 46.05 -15.95
C ASP A 572 -19.72 45.78 -16.25
N ASP A 573 -20.35 46.74 -16.91
CA ASP A 573 -21.72 46.59 -17.40
C ASP A 573 -21.76 45.57 -18.56
N PHE A 574 -22.80 44.74 -18.59
CA PHE A 574 -22.96 43.71 -19.63
C PHE A 574 -23.72 44.29 -20.82
N VAL A 575 -23.22 44.07 -22.04
CA VAL A 575 -23.93 44.43 -23.27
C VAL A 575 -24.27 43.16 -24.04
N CYS A 576 -25.56 42.88 -24.21
CA CYS A 576 -25.99 41.77 -25.06
C CYS A 576 -25.79 42.15 -26.53
N GLN A 577 -24.81 41.53 -27.20
CA GLN A 577 -24.36 41.91 -28.54
C GLN A 577 -25.49 41.90 -29.60
N HIS A 578 -26.45 40.97 -29.50
CA HIS A 578 -27.54 40.85 -30.47
C HIS A 578 -28.67 41.87 -30.27
N SER A 579 -28.88 42.37 -29.04
CA SER A 579 -29.97 43.29 -28.74
C SER A 579 -29.52 44.71 -28.41
N ASN A 580 -28.20 44.95 -28.35
CA ASN A 580 -27.58 46.17 -27.83
C ASN A 580 -28.14 46.60 -26.46
N THR A 581 -28.69 45.66 -25.68
CA THR A 581 -29.25 45.94 -24.36
C THR A 581 -28.11 45.96 -23.36
N LYS A 582 -27.96 47.09 -22.67
CA LYS A 582 -26.95 47.30 -21.63
C LYS A 582 -27.56 47.05 -20.25
N PHE A 583 -26.95 46.17 -19.48
CA PHE A 583 -27.31 45.85 -18.11
C PHE A 583 -26.27 46.42 -17.16
N LYS A 584 -26.71 47.27 -16.23
CA LYS A 584 -25.81 47.81 -15.21
C LYS A 584 -25.40 46.69 -14.26
N ASN A 585 -24.10 46.53 -14.03
CA ASN A 585 -23.59 45.45 -13.19
C ASN A 585 -24.21 45.44 -11.78
N LYS A 586 -24.38 46.63 -11.19
CA LYS A 586 -25.06 46.81 -9.89
C LYS A 586 -26.45 46.16 -9.82
N ILE A 587 -27.21 46.18 -10.91
CA ILE A 587 -28.54 45.55 -10.98
C ILE A 587 -28.39 44.02 -11.03
N LEU A 588 -27.44 43.52 -11.81
CA LEU A 588 -27.19 42.08 -11.96
C LEU A 588 -26.72 41.46 -10.64
N LEU A 589 -25.81 42.12 -9.91
CA LEU A 589 -25.37 41.69 -8.59
C LEU A 589 -26.53 41.65 -7.59
N SER A 590 -27.42 42.65 -7.59
CA SER A 590 -28.60 42.60 -6.72
C SER A 590 -29.55 41.43 -7.05
N LEU A 591 -29.63 41.03 -8.32
CA LEU A 591 -30.41 39.86 -8.73
C LEU A 591 -29.72 38.54 -8.34
N VAL A 592 -28.39 38.51 -8.36
CA VAL A 592 -27.59 37.38 -7.85
C VAL A 592 -27.84 37.21 -6.35
N ASP A 593 -27.84 38.28 -5.56
CA ASP A 593 -28.13 38.21 -4.11
C ASP A 593 -29.53 37.64 -3.82
N ILE A 594 -30.53 38.09 -4.59
CA ILE A 594 -31.92 37.59 -4.49
C ILE A 594 -31.99 36.11 -4.88
N ALA A 595 -31.31 35.73 -5.96
CA ALA A 595 -31.31 34.36 -6.45
C ALA A 595 -30.55 33.42 -5.51
N CYS A 596 -29.42 33.88 -4.96
CA CYS A 596 -28.59 33.17 -3.99
C CYS A 596 -29.37 32.88 -2.72
N SER A 597 -30.09 33.88 -2.20
CA SER A 597 -30.97 33.74 -1.04
C SER A 597 -32.13 32.77 -1.27
N ALA A 598 -32.45 32.47 -2.53
CA ALA A 598 -33.51 31.54 -2.93
C ALA A 598 -33.01 30.13 -3.26
N LEU A 599 -31.69 29.90 -3.32
CA LEU A 599 -31.12 28.57 -3.56
C LEU A 599 -31.55 27.60 -2.44
N GLY A 600 -31.96 26.40 -2.83
CA GLY A 600 -32.46 25.37 -1.92
C GLY A 600 -33.93 25.53 -1.49
N SER A 601 -34.61 26.61 -1.88
CA SER A 601 -36.05 26.79 -1.63
C SER A 601 -36.88 25.92 -2.59
N SER A 602 -37.53 24.87 -2.07
CA SER A 602 -38.38 23.96 -2.87
C SER A 602 -39.66 24.59 -3.40
N THR A 603 -40.05 25.78 -2.92
CA THR A 603 -41.31 26.45 -3.27
C THR A 603 -41.19 27.42 -4.44
N ARG A 604 -39.97 27.69 -4.93
CA ARG A 604 -39.73 28.68 -6.00
C ARG A 604 -39.33 28.02 -7.32
N LYS A 605 -39.85 28.58 -8.42
CA LYS A 605 -39.48 28.18 -9.80
C LYS A 605 -38.07 28.63 -10.22
N TYR A 606 -37.52 29.62 -9.51
CA TYR A 606 -36.19 30.19 -9.78
C TYR A 606 -35.39 30.35 -8.47
N PRO A 607 -34.06 30.29 -8.53
CA PRO A 607 -33.25 30.09 -9.74
C PRO A 607 -33.40 28.68 -10.34
N ALA A 608 -33.35 28.57 -11.67
CA ALA A 608 -33.57 27.32 -12.42
C ALA A 608 -32.27 26.80 -13.01
N GLU A 609 -32.06 25.48 -13.04
CA GLU A 609 -30.83 24.86 -13.58
C GLU A 609 -30.55 25.31 -15.03
N TYR A 610 -29.28 25.60 -15.32
CA TYR A 610 -28.82 26.02 -16.64
C TYR A 610 -28.06 24.89 -17.33
N ASN A 611 -28.52 24.50 -18.51
CA ASN A 611 -27.95 23.41 -19.31
C ASN A 611 -27.26 23.89 -20.60
N GLY A 612 -26.83 25.15 -20.66
CA GLY A 612 -26.14 25.71 -21.83
C GLY A 612 -24.61 25.67 -21.75
N PRO A 613 -23.91 26.39 -22.64
CA PRO A 613 -22.44 26.46 -22.68
C PRO A 613 -21.80 26.93 -21.36
N GLU A 614 -20.58 26.47 -21.08
CA GLU A 614 -19.82 26.91 -19.89
C GLU A 614 -19.41 28.38 -19.96
N PHE A 615 -19.28 29.00 -18.79
CA PHE A 615 -18.81 30.37 -18.60
C PHE A 615 -17.40 30.38 -18.01
N ASN A 616 -16.78 31.56 -17.94
CA ASN A 616 -15.44 31.74 -17.37
C ASN A 616 -15.38 31.51 -15.84
N VAL A 617 -16.53 31.44 -15.17
CA VAL A 617 -16.65 31.01 -13.76
C VAL A 617 -17.06 29.54 -13.71
N HIS A 618 -16.53 28.77 -12.76
CA HIS A 618 -16.78 27.32 -12.68
C HIS A 618 -18.24 27.02 -12.30
N GLY A 619 -18.89 26.10 -13.02
CA GLY A 619 -20.25 25.63 -12.74
C GLY A 619 -20.34 24.68 -11.53
N PRO A 620 -21.52 24.11 -11.22
CA PRO A 620 -22.78 24.15 -11.97
C PRO A 620 -23.47 25.52 -11.93
N TYR A 621 -24.32 25.78 -12.93
CA TYR A 621 -24.95 27.07 -13.15
C TYR A 621 -26.47 27.03 -12.96
N VAL A 622 -27.02 28.17 -12.54
CA VAL A 622 -28.45 28.43 -12.45
C VAL A 622 -28.80 29.76 -13.11
N THR A 623 -30.05 29.92 -13.51
CA THR A 623 -30.56 31.14 -14.15
C THR A 623 -31.68 31.80 -13.37
N MET A 624 -31.74 33.12 -13.43
CA MET A 624 -32.82 33.93 -12.87
C MET A 624 -33.25 35.01 -13.89
N PRO A 625 -34.55 35.17 -14.18
CA PRO A 625 -35.02 36.19 -15.11
C PRO A 625 -34.74 37.62 -14.62
N ILE A 626 -34.32 38.49 -15.54
CA ILE A 626 -34.10 39.91 -15.26
C ILE A 626 -35.43 40.66 -15.31
N ARG A 627 -35.68 41.53 -14.32
CA ARG A 627 -36.80 42.46 -14.25
C ARG A 627 -36.26 43.89 -14.11
N TYR A 628 -36.83 44.86 -14.82
CA TYR A 628 -36.31 46.23 -14.88
C TYR A 628 -36.45 47.01 -13.56
N GLU A 629 -37.34 46.59 -12.68
CA GLU A 629 -37.56 47.22 -11.37
C GLU A 629 -37.53 46.18 -10.25
N ILE A 630 -36.65 46.40 -9.27
CA ILE A 630 -36.52 45.55 -8.08
C ILE A 630 -37.80 45.69 -7.25
N GLY A 631 -38.57 44.61 -7.12
CA GLY A 631 -39.81 44.58 -6.34
C GLY A 631 -41.11 44.67 -7.15
N VAL A 632 -41.06 44.83 -8.47
CA VAL A 632 -42.28 44.96 -9.28
C VAL A 632 -42.72 43.61 -9.85
N GLN A 633 -44.00 43.27 -9.63
CA GLN A 633 -44.68 42.11 -10.22
C GLN A 633 -45.00 42.37 -11.71
N GLY A 634 -43.95 42.54 -12.53
CA GLY A 634 -44.06 42.57 -13.98
C GLY A 634 -43.74 41.21 -14.62
N PRO A 635 -44.16 40.96 -15.88
CA PRO A 635 -43.72 39.80 -16.63
C PRO A 635 -42.18 39.81 -16.77
N PRO A 636 -41.52 38.64 -16.63
CA PRO A 636 -40.06 38.57 -16.78
C PRO A 636 -39.65 39.01 -18.19
N THR A 637 -38.50 39.67 -18.30
CA THR A 637 -37.91 39.93 -19.61
C THR A 637 -37.43 38.62 -20.25
N LYS A 638 -37.10 38.64 -21.55
CA LYS A 638 -36.46 37.49 -22.20
C LYS A 638 -35.09 37.16 -21.59
N PHE A 639 -34.42 38.16 -21.03
CA PHE A 639 -33.07 38.01 -20.50
C PHE A 639 -33.03 37.36 -19.13
N ARG A 640 -31.97 36.59 -18.87
CA ARG A 640 -31.70 35.93 -17.59
C ARG A 640 -30.25 36.16 -17.19
N ILE A 641 -30.02 36.35 -15.89
CA ILE A 641 -28.68 36.17 -15.34
C ILE A 641 -28.36 34.69 -15.28
N VAL A 642 -27.10 34.35 -15.51
CA VAL A 642 -26.53 33.05 -15.17
C VAL A 642 -25.56 33.27 -14.02
N MET A 643 -25.67 32.46 -12.98
CA MET A 643 -24.76 32.47 -11.83
C MET A 643 -24.40 31.03 -11.45
N ASN A 644 -23.26 30.83 -10.80
CA ASN A 644 -22.93 29.50 -10.27
C ASN A 644 -23.56 29.28 -8.88
N THR A 645 -23.42 28.07 -8.34
CA THR A 645 -23.92 27.72 -6.99
C THR A 645 -23.16 28.39 -5.84
N GLU A 646 -22.04 29.06 -6.14
CA GLU A 646 -21.27 29.89 -5.20
C GLU A 646 -21.71 31.37 -5.28
N CYS A 647 -22.82 31.65 -5.97
CA CYS A 647 -23.41 32.99 -6.10
C CYS A 647 -22.48 33.99 -6.79
N MET A 648 -21.65 33.52 -7.73
CA MET A 648 -20.88 34.37 -8.63
C MET A 648 -21.65 34.57 -9.95
N LEU A 649 -21.75 35.82 -10.40
CA LEU A 649 -22.31 36.17 -11.70
C LEU A 649 -21.44 35.55 -12.80
N ALA A 650 -22.03 34.70 -13.64
CA ALA A 650 -21.36 34.04 -14.76
C ALA A 650 -21.59 34.78 -16.09
N GLY A 651 -22.73 35.44 -16.25
CA GLY A 651 -23.06 36.23 -17.43
C GLY A 651 -24.55 36.53 -17.56
N VAL A 652 -24.95 37.04 -18.74
CA VAL A 652 -26.35 37.33 -19.09
C VAL A 652 -26.69 36.64 -20.42
N ILE A 653 -27.82 35.94 -20.45
CA ILE A 653 -28.35 35.25 -21.63
C ILE A 653 -29.73 35.82 -22.02
N ALA A 654 -30.18 35.55 -23.24
CA ALA A 654 -31.44 36.03 -23.82
C ALA A 654 -32.40 34.90 -24.18
#